data_AF-A0A1Q7V8C8-F1
#
_entry.id   AF-A0A1Q7V8C8-F1
#
_cell.length_a   1.000
_cell.length_b   1.000
_cell.length_c   1.000
_cell.angle_alpha   90.00
_cell.angle_beta   90.00
_cell.angle_gamma   90.00
#
_symmetry.space_group_name_H-M   'P 1'
#
loop_
_entity.id
_entity.type
_entity.pdbx_description
1 polymer ?
#
loop_
_entity_poly.entity_id
_entity_poly.type
_entity_poly.pdbx_seq_one_letter_code
_entity_poly.pdbx_strand_id
1 'polypeptide(L)'
;MRLMAILGTTLLFSVGKASVSYAQEQGTQPAASETASAKDSPSSKTDGATEANGVRKTSQGTRTGLVGRFLRDQREIWTSPARLRFSDTEWLVPLSGITAGLFVTDRDFSKHLSQNPTTISHYKTLSNAGVAALVGGAGGMWVIGHVGHSEHWSETGFLAGEAALNSLVAVETFKYSLRRERPYQGDGSGAFFQSGGTSFPSEHAAAAWSVAGVIAHEYPGPFIKIMAYGLASLVSVSRVKAHQHFPSDVVVGSVIGNLVAQDIYSRHHDFDFGGGEWRSVSAIAREFEPCGFAGLRPWTRRECMRQLSEAEGKLTGEESNEAQKLVDALRREFRPESEATGDGNDRGTVRVESIYSRTEHISGMPLTDGYTFAQSQINDFGRPYGQGWSTVNGFSAYTTRGPWVAYVRAEEQSAPSIPAYSLTTRQTIQQVDQFPQLPPGTPQPSVAQYSLLDAYVGLMVSNYQVSFGKQSLSWGPGEGGSMTLSNNSPPINMFRINRTTPLKLPSFLGWLGPMRTEFFFGQLMGQVFLVNPSGFVGQFGQSLSPQPFIHGQKISFKPTPNFEFGFFRTTIYGGPGYPLTFHTLIRSLFTTGNENTGGSSKPGNRTAGMDLIYRLPGLRKWLTFYADGYADDQFSPVAYADRSAWRAGLYFSHFPQVHKLDLRVEGVYTDNLLGGNIGHGFYYSNGTWRSGYTNNGNLIGSWIGREGQGAQAWSNYWFGARNRLQFYFRHQKVSQEFIPGGGSLTDAGVRTDYSLRSNLSLSVSVQHQRWLIPVIQPNAARNVTASFGIVFEPQKIFRSSQSDAVFVPPAKAGRP
;
A
#
# COMPACT_ATOMS: atom_id res chain seq x y z
N MET A 1 -7.54 20.87 27.56
CA MET A 1 -6.95 21.78 26.54
C MET A 1 -5.85 21.07 25.71
N ARG A 2 -6.17 19.97 24.99
CA ARG A 2 -5.14 19.13 24.33
C ARG A 2 -5.50 18.58 22.95
N LEU A 3 -6.40 19.23 22.19
CA LEU A 3 -6.73 18.77 20.83
C LEU A 3 -6.99 19.86 19.77
N MET A 4 -6.87 21.14 20.15
CA MET A 4 -6.63 22.26 19.21
C MET A 4 -5.12 22.48 18.93
N ALA A 5 -4.24 21.87 19.77
CA ALA A 5 -2.94 21.36 19.31
C ALA A 5 -3.21 20.21 18.29
N ILE A 6 -2.30 19.43 17.76
CA ILE A 6 -2.58 18.37 16.76
C ILE A 6 -3.14 18.90 15.41
N LEU A 7 -4.34 19.47 15.28
CA LEU A 7 -4.75 20.13 14.01
C LEU A 7 -4.02 21.47 13.80
N GLY A 8 -3.84 22.26 14.87
CA GLY A 8 -3.06 23.51 14.80
C GLY A 8 -1.54 23.28 14.78
N THR A 9 -1.03 22.30 15.53
CA THR A 9 0.43 22.08 15.65
C THR A 9 1.03 21.24 14.53
N THR A 10 0.23 20.48 13.76
CA THR A 10 0.71 19.91 12.48
C THR A 10 0.78 20.97 11.37
N LEU A 11 -0.01 22.04 11.42
CA LEU A 11 0.09 23.19 10.50
C LEU A 11 1.22 24.19 10.88
N LEU A 12 1.51 24.37 12.17
CA LEU A 12 2.54 25.32 12.63
C LEU A 12 3.98 24.82 12.44
N PHE A 13 4.24 23.51 12.46
CA PHE A 13 5.59 22.98 12.22
C PHE A 13 6.01 23.00 10.74
N SER A 14 5.10 23.24 9.80
CA SER A 14 5.39 23.41 8.36
C SER A 14 5.59 24.87 7.91
N VAL A 15 5.24 25.86 8.74
CA VAL A 15 5.27 27.31 8.37
C VAL A 15 6.44 28.07 9.01
N GLY A 16 7.11 27.50 10.02
CA GLY A 16 8.16 28.19 10.79
C GLY A 16 9.56 28.17 10.17
N LYS A 17 9.76 28.68 8.94
CA LYS A 17 11.06 29.21 8.46
C LYS A 17 10.85 30.31 7.41
N ALA A 18 10.42 31.48 7.85
CA ALA A 18 10.71 32.75 7.18
C ALA A 18 11.23 33.73 8.24
N SER A 19 12.42 34.26 7.97
CA SER A 19 13.31 35.03 8.82
C SER A 19 12.74 36.35 9.34
N VAL A 20 12.87 36.62 10.65
CA VAL A 20 13.02 37.97 11.22
C VAL A 20 13.96 37.93 12.44
N SER A 21 14.81 38.95 12.52
CA SER A 21 15.92 39.18 13.45
C SER A 21 15.50 39.49 14.89
N TYR A 22 16.45 39.29 15.81
CA TYR A 22 16.39 39.46 17.27
C TYR A 22 16.08 40.88 17.76
N ALA A 23 15.39 40.97 18.91
CA ALA A 23 15.68 41.94 19.97
C ALA A 23 15.25 41.38 21.36
N GLN A 24 16.17 41.52 22.32
CA GLN A 24 16.08 41.39 23.79
C GLN A 24 14.91 42.22 24.39
N GLU A 25 14.35 42.01 25.59
CA GLU A 25 14.92 41.64 26.89
C GLU A 25 13.81 41.40 27.97
N GLN A 26 14.22 40.73 29.07
CA GLN A 26 13.81 40.88 30.48
C GLN A 26 12.39 40.51 30.99
N GLY A 27 12.36 39.58 31.96
CA GLY A 27 11.83 39.92 33.29
C GLY A 27 10.68 39.10 33.89
N THR A 28 11.06 38.13 34.74
CA THR A 28 10.48 37.92 36.09
C THR A 28 9.14 37.16 36.26
N GLN A 29 9.25 35.88 36.64
CA GLN A 29 8.34 35.13 37.54
C GLN A 29 8.52 35.61 39.01
N PRO A 30 7.68 35.28 40.04
CA PRO A 30 7.05 33.95 40.25
C PRO A 30 5.73 33.88 41.06
N ALA A 31 5.26 32.62 41.27
CA ALA A 31 4.68 32.07 42.51
C ALA A 31 3.27 32.55 42.97
N ALA A 32 2.41 31.78 43.66
CA ALA A 32 2.40 30.40 44.15
C ALA A 32 0.99 30.02 44.70
N SER A 33 0.81 28.71 44.91
CA SER A 33 0.19 28.00 46.07
C SER A 33 -1.28 28.26 46.45
N GLU A 34 -2.17 27.26 46.38
CA GLU A 34 -2.48 26.18 47.37
C GLU A 34 -3.59 26.56 48.36
N THR A 35 -4.61 25.71 48.46
CA THR A 35 -5.24 25.07 49.66
C THR A 35 -6.69 24.71 49.32
N ALA A 36 -7.06 23.42 49.26
CA ALA A 36 -7.33 22.44 50.33
C ALA A 36 -8.75 22.54 50.92
N SER A 37 -9.52 21.44 50.83
CA SER A 37 -10.13 20.71 51.96
C SER A 37 -11.56 20.17 51.70
N ALA A 38 -11.62 18.86 51.47
CA ALA A 38 -12.32 17.79 52.22
C ALA A 38 -13.86 17.74 52.50
N LYS A 39 -14.35 16.49 52.28
CA LYS A 39 -15.41 15.71 53.00
C LYS A 39 -16.88 16.08 52.71
N ASP A 40 -17.86 15.16 52.56
CA ASP A 40 -18.12 13.85 53.18
C ASP A 40 -18.99 12.92 52.28
N SER A 41 -19.08 11.64 52.63
CA SER A 41 -20.12 10.66 52.24
C SER A 41 -20.79 10.13 53.52
N PRO A 42 -22.01 9.55 53.51
CA PRO A 42 -22.12 8.08 53.29
C PRO A 42 -23.47 7.51 52.75
N SER A 43 -23.36 6.34 52.09
CA SER A 43 -24.23 5.12 52.02
C SER A 43 -25.78 5.13 52.03
N SER A 44 -26.43 4.35 51.14
CA SER A 44 -27.02 3.02 51.45
C SER A 44 -27.86 2.35 50.31
N LYS A 45 -27.52 1.08 50.03
CA LYS A 45 -28.34 -0.17 49.86
C LYS A 45 -29.55 -0.33 48.90
N THR A 46 -29.44 -1.36 48.01
CA THR A 46 -30.37 -2.49 47.58
C THR A 46 -31.87 -2.20 47.32
N ASP A 47 -32.61 -2.75 46.34
CA ASP A 47 -32.67 -4.07 45.68
C ASP A 47 -33.33 -4.00 44.28
N GLY A 48 -33.30 -5.11 43.52
CA GLY A 48 -33.81 -5.19 42.15
C GLY A 48 -35.31 -5.39 41.97
N ALA A 49 -35.77 -5.17 40.74
CA ALA A 49 -36.96 -5.80 40.16
C ALA A 49 -36.93 -5.66 38.63
N THR A 50 -37.07 -6.81 37.96
CA THR A 50 -37.34 -6.97 36.54
C THR A 50 -38.75 -6.44 36.24
N GLU A 51 -38.89 -5.41 35.41
CA GLU A 51 -40.20 -5.07 34.84
C GLU A 51 -40.08 -4.59 33.38
N ALA A 52 -41.06 -5.05 32.61
CA ALA A 52 -41.19 -5.03 31.17
C ALA A 52 -40.97 -3.67 30.51
N ASN A 53 -40.32 -3.71 29.33
CA ASN A 53 -40.29 -2.64 28.34
C ASN A 53 -41.72 -2.29 27.88
N GLY A 54 -42.39 -1.41 28.63
CA GLY A 54 -43.49 -0.61 28.15
C GLY A 54 -42.94 0.53 27.31
N VAL A 55 -43.19 0.46 26.00
CA VAL A 55 -42.94 1.52 25.03
C VAL A 55 -43.57 2.83 25.52
N ARG A 56 -42.73 3.73 26.03
CA ARG A 56 -43.14 5.10 26.36
C ARG A 56 -42.98 5.94 25.11
N LYS A 57 -44.09 6.13 24.37
CA LYS A 57 -44.23 7.22 23.40
C LYS A 57 -43.86 8.53 24.08
N THR A 58 -42.71 9.11 23.73
CA THR A 58 -42.42 10.52 23.98
C THR A 58 -42.55 11.30 22.68
N SER A 59 -43.79 11.51 22.24
CA SER A 59 -44.12 12.75 21.54
C SER A 59 -44.06 13.89 22.56
N GLN A 60 -42.86 14.40 22.83
CA GLN A 60 -42.69 15.67 23.53
C GLN A 60 -41.72 16.54 22.73
N GLY A 61 -42.30 17.47 21.98
CA GLY A 61 -41.60 18.56 21.35
C GLY A 61 -40.75 19.30 22.37
N THR A 62 -39.48 19.48 22.04
CA THR A 62 -38.60 20.41 22.74
C THR A 62 -38.64 21.74 22.02
N ARG A 63 -39.13 22.76 22.74
CA ARG A 63 -39.12 24.18 22.41
C ARG A 63 -37.70 24.72 22.23
N THR A 64 -37.06 24.40 21.13
CA THR A 64 -35.97 25.20 20.57
C THR A 64 -36.31 25.40 19.11
N GLY A 65 -36.65 26.63 18.71
CA GLY A 65 -36.84 26.96 17.30
C GLY A 65 -35.57 26.65 16.48
N LEU A 66 -35.67 26.72 15.15
CA LEU A 66 -34.57 26.43 14.21
C LEU A 66 -33.22 27.06 14.62
N VAL A 67 -33.24 28.26 15.19
CA VAL A 67 -32.06 28.96 15.72
C VAL A 67 -31.41 28.21 16.90
N GLY A 68 -32.21 27.73 17.85
CA GLY A 68 -31.70 26.99 19.01
C GLY A 68 -31.12 25.62 18.62
N ARG A 69 -31.72 24.96 17.63
CA ARG A 69 -31.20 23.72 17.02
C ARG A 69 -29.85 23.97 16.37
N PHE A 70 -29.76 24.98 15.51
CA PHE A 70 -28.51 25.38 14.84
C PHE A 70 -27.38 25.75 15.82
N LEU A 71 -27.67 26.53 16.87
CA LEU A 71 -26.66 26.88 17.89
C LEU A 71 -26.14 25.66 18.65
N ARG A 72 -27.01 24.67 18.91
CA ARG A 72 -26.62 23.41 19.55
C ARG A 72 -25.73 22.59 18.62
N ASP A 73 -26.07 22.51 17.33
CA ASP A 73 -25.26 21.83 16.33
C ASP A 73 -23.84 22.41 16.26
N GLN A 74 -23.74 23.73 16.18
CA GLN A 74 -22.44 24.41 16.19
C GLN A 74 -21.65 24.09 17.46
N ARG A 75 -22.27 24.14 18.64
CA ARG A 75 -21.60 23.77 19.90
C ARG A 75 -21.05 22.34 19.84
N GLU A 76 -21.82 21.38 19.33
CA GLU A 76 -21.38 19.99 19.23
C GLU A 76 -20.23 19.80 18.24
N ILE A 77 -20.31 20.44 17.07
CA ILE A 77 -19.25 20.41 16.06
C ILE A 77 -17.93 20.96 16.63
N TRP A 78 -17.96 22.12 17.28
CA TRP A 78 -16.76 22.78 17.82
C TRP A 78 -16.19 22.08 19.07
N THR A 79 -17.00 21.35 19.83
CA THR A 79 -16.54 20.59 21.01
C THR A 79 -16.14 19.14 20.70
N SER A 80 -16.47 18.65 19.49
CA SER A 80 -16.15 17.28 19.04
C SER A 80 -14.67 16.86 19.20
N PRO A 81 -13.65 17.72 19.01
CA PRO A 81 -12.26 17.30 19.17
C PRO A 81 -11.91 16.90 20.61
N ALA A 82 -12.62 17.42 21.62
CA ALA A 82 -12.40 17.03 23.01
C ALA A 82 -12.86 15.60 23.33
N ARG A 83 -13.57 14.94 22.40
CA ARG A 83 -14.16 13.61 22.55
C ARG A 83 -13.42 12.50 21.79
N LEU A 84 -12.28 12.79 21.16
CA LEU A 84 -11.50 11.79 20.44
C LEU A 84 -11.00 10.67 21.36
N ARG A 85 -11.05 9.44 20.85
CA ARG A 85 -10.60 8.21 21.50
C ARG A 85 -9.39 7.64 20.76
N PHE A 86 -8.63 6.76 21.42
CA PHE A 86 -7.50 6.06 20.76
C PHE A 86 -7.91 5.26 19.53
N SER A 87 -9.16 4.79 19.45
CA SER A 87 -9.73 4.14 18.26
C SER A 87 -9.82 5.08 17.05
N ASP A 88 -9.91 6.40 17.26
CA ASP A 88 -10.02 7.36 16.16
C ASP A 88 -8.68 7.55 15.44
N THR A 89 -7.56 7.16 16.08
CA THR A 89 -6.23 7.09 15.47
C THR A 89 -6.22 6.23 14.21
N GLU A 90 -7.12 5.24 14.12
CA GLU A 90 -7.20 4.34 12.97
C GLU A 90 -7.48 5.05 11.65
N TRP A 91 -8.28 6.12 11.66
CA TRP A 91 -8.58 6.92 10.46
C TRP A 91 -7.87 8.27 10.46
N LEU A 92 -7.61 8.86 11.64
CA LEU A 92 -6.95 10.16 11.74
C LEU A 92 -5.49 10.14 11.29
N VAL A 93 -4.72 9.10 11.63
CA VAL A 93 -3.30 9.02 11.24
C VAL A 93 -3.15 8.88 9.72
N PRO A 94 -3.86 7.96 9.04
CA PRO A 94 -3.85 7.90 7.57
C PRO A 94 -4.31 9.21 6.93
N LEU A 95 -5.41 9.80 7.41
CA LEU A 95 -5.91 11.06 6.87
C LEU A 95 -4.91 12.20 7.03
N SER A 96 -4.26 12.30 8.20
CA SER A 96 -3.23 13.32 8.47
C SER A 96 -2.01 13.12 7.57
N GLY A 97 -1.58 11.87 7.37
CA GLY A 97 -0.49 11.53 6.45
C GLY A 97 -0.81 11.88 4.99
N ILE A 98 -2.02 11.55 4.51
CA ILE A 98 -2.50 11.94 3.17
C ILE A 98 -2.53 13.47 3.04
N THR A 99 -3.14 14.15 4.01
CA THR A 99 -3.29 15.62 3.99
C THR A 99 -1.93 16.31 4.00
N ALA A 100 -0.99 15.87 4.83
CA ALA A 100 0.37 16.40 4.86
C ALA A 100 1.10 16.18 3.51
N GLY A 101 0.95 15.00 2.90
CA GLY A 101 1.50 14.74 1.57
C GLY A 101 0.89 15.61 0.49
N LEU A 102 -0.42 15.87 0.56
CA LEU A 102 -1.10 16.80 -0.34
C LEU A 102 -0.57 18.22 -0.16
N PHE A 103 -0.46 18.74 1.07
CA PHE A 103 0.11 20.07 1.31
C PHE A 103 1.49 20.29 0.68
N VAL A 104 2.34 19.26 0.71
CA VAL A 104 3.68 19.35 0.10
C VAL A 104 3.65 19.23 -1.43
N THR A 105 2.67 18.52 -1.99
CA THR A 105 2.53 18.29 -3.45
C THR A 105 1.64 19.30 -4.17
N ASP A 106 0.83 20.05 -3.43
CA ASP A 106 -0.23 20.92 -3.93
C ASP A 106 0.23 21.91 -5.01
N ARG A 107 1.38 22.56 -4.78
CA ARG A 107 1.99 23.51 -5.72
C ARG A 107 2.32 22.83 -7.04
N ASP A 108 3.02 21.71 -6.97
CA ASP A 108 3.46 20.99 -8.15
C ASP A 108 2.27 20.40 -8.91
N PHE A 109 1.28 19.84 -8.21
CA PHE A 109 0.05 19.34 -8.82
C PHE A 109 -0.64 20.45 -9.61
N SER A 110 -0.78 21.63 -9.01
CA SER A 110 -1.42 22.78 -9.65
C SER A 110 -0.65 23.25 -10.89
N LYS A 111 0.68 23.21 -10.88
CA LYS A 111 1.50 23.59 -12.06
C LYS A 111 1.29 22.67 -13.26
N HIS A 112 1.03 21.38 -13.05
CA HIS A 112 0.82 20.41 -14.13
C HIS A 112 -0.61 20.37 -14.67
N LEU A 113 -1.54 21.11 -14.06
CA LEU A 113 -2.90 21.22 -14.58
C LEU A 113 -2.94 22.12 -15.83
N SER A 114 -3.93 21.86 -16.69
CA SER A 114 -4.19 22.64 -17.89
C SER A 114 -4.28 24.14 -17.55
N GLN A 115 -3.50 24.95 -18.26
CA GLN A 115 -3.52 26.41 -18.18
C GLN A 115 -4.48 27.04 -19.21
N ASN A 116 -5.17 26.23 -20.03
CA ASN A 116 -6.10 26.72 -21.03
C ASN A 116 -7.33 27.38 -20.35
N PRO A 117 -7.62 28.68 -20.61
CA PRO A 117 -8.73 29.40 -19.99
C PRO A 117 -10.10 28.76 -20.23
N THR A 118 -10.31 28.16 -21.40
CA THR A 118 -11.57 27.49 -21.75
C THR A 118 -11.78 26.26 -20.87
N THR A 119 -10.75 25.41 -20.73
CA THR A 119 -10.78 24.23 -19.86
C THR A 119 -11.04 24.61 -18.40
N ILE A 120 -10.38 25.66 -17.90
CA ILE A 120 -10.56 26.16 -16.53
C ILE A 120 -12.00 26.64 -16.32
N SER A 121 -12.55 27.40 -17.28
CA SER A 121 -13.93 27.89 -17.24
C SER A 121 -14.94 26.74 -17.22
N HIS A 122 -14.75 25.71 -18.05
CA HIS A 122 -15.61 24.53 -18.07
C HIS A 122 -15.65 23.83 -16.70
N TYR A 123 -14.50 23.61 -16.06
CA TYR A 123 -14.47 22.98 -14.73
C TYR A 123 -15.04 23.88 -13.63
N LYS A 124 -14.90 25.21 -13.74
CA LYS A 124 -15.54 26.18 -12.83
C LYS A 124 -17.06 26.12 -12.96
N THR A 125 -17.59 26.10 -14.19
CA THR A 125 -19.02 25.95 -14.46
C THR A 125 -19.53 24.60 -13.99
N LEU A 126 -18.83 23.51 -14.30
CA LEU A 126 -19.21 22.16 -13.89
C LEU A 126 -19.29 22.02 -12.36
N SER A 127 -18.31 22.55 -11.63
CA SER A 127 -18.33 22.51 -10.16
C SER A 127 -19.39 23.42 -9.54
N ASN A 128 -19.66 24.60 -10.11
CA ASN A 128 -20.76 25.47 -9.67
C ASN A 128 -22.12 24.79 -9.91
N ALA A 129 -22.34 24.27 -11.12
CA ALA A 129 -23.56 23.57 -11.51
C ALA A 129 -23.78 22.32 -10.68
N GLY A 130 -22.72 21.55 -10.37
CA GLY A 130 -22.81 20.36 -9.53
C GLY A 130 -23.25 20.67 -8.10
N VAL A 131 -22.69 21.71 -7.46
CA VAL A 131 -23.16 22.13 -6.13
C VAL A 131 -24.58 22.70 -6.19
N ALA A 132 -24.89 23.51 -7.21
CA ALA A 132 -26.25 24.03 -7.40
C ALA A 132 -27.26 22.89 -7.61
N ALA A 133 -26.91 21.84 -8.33
CA ALA A 133 -27.75 20.66 -8.52
C ALA A 133 -27.96 19.89 -7.20
N LEU A 134 -26.92 19.75 -6.36
CA LEU A 134 -27.05 19.10 -5.05
C LEU A 134 -27.92 19.92 -4.08
N VAL A 135 -27.61 21.21 -3.91
CA VAL A 135 -28.36 22.10 -3.01
C VAL A 135 -29.78 22.35 -3.52
N GLY A 136 -29.93 22.60 -4.81
CA GLY A 136 -31.23 22.75 -5.47
C GLY A 136 -32.05 21.47 -5.45
N GLY A 137 -31.40 20.31 -5.59
CA GLY A 137 -32.01 19.00 -5.40
C GLY A 137 -32.53 18.81 -3.98
N ALA A 138 -31.72 19.11 -2.96
CA ALA A 138 -32.15 19.06 -1.55
C ALA A 138 -33.33 20.02 -1.28
N GLY A 139 -33.26 21.26 -1.77
CA GLY A 139 -34.36 22.22 -1.65
C GLY A 139 -35.63 21.76 -2.38
N GLY A 140 -35.48 21.17 -3.57
CA GLY A 140 -36.57 20.58 -4.34
C GLY A 140 -37.20 19.40 -3.61
N MET A 141 -36.39 18.53 -2.99
CA MET A 141 -36.90 17.43 -2.16
C MET A 141 -37.71 17.95 -0.98
N TRP A 142 -37.23 19.01 -0.32
CA TRP A 142 -37.96 19.67 0.75
C TRP A 142 -39.32 20.21 0.28
N VAL A 143 -39.34 21.03 -0.78
CA VAL A 143 -40.57 21.65 -1.29
C VAL A 143 -41.56 20.61 -1.84
N ILE A 144 -41.10 19.70 -2.69
CA ILE A 144 -41.94 18.67 -3.31
C ILE A 144 -42.44 17.70 -2.24
N GLY A 145 -41.61 17.34 -1.26
CA GLY A 145 -42.03 16.53 -0.12
C GLY A 145 -43.13 17.21 0.70
N HIS A 146 -42.98 18.51 0.96
CA HIS A 146 -43.97 19.28 1.71
C HIS A 146 -45.31 19.43 0.97
N VAL A 147 -45.27 19.69 -0.33
CA VAL A 147 -46.47 19.85 -1.18
C VAL A 147 -47.13 18.50 -1.49
N GLY A 148 -46.32 17.45 -1.69
CA GLY A 148 -46.78 16.11 -2.01
C GLY A 148 -47.09 15.23 -0.78
N HIS A 149 -47.04 15.79 0.44
CA HIS A 149 -47.19 15.07 1.70
C HIS A 149 -46.26 13.83 1.84
N SER A 150 -45.06 13.90 1.24
CA SER A 150 -44.00 12.90 1.42
C SER A 150 -43.05 13.37 2.52
N GLU A 151 -43.29 12.86 3.73
CA GLU A 151 -42.51 13.22 4.93
C GLU A 151 -41.02 12.89 4.76
N HIS A 152 -40.70 11.73 4.15
CA HIS A 152 -39.33 11.29 3.87
C HIS A 152 -38.55 12.25 2.95
N TRP A 153 -39.19 12.75 1.89
CA TRP A 153 -38.56 13.70 0.96
C TRP A 153 -38.37 15.07 1.62
N SER A 154 -39.36 15.49 2.41
CA SER A 154 -39.30 16.73 3.18
C SER A 154 -38.13 16.68 4.17
N GLU A 155 -38.01 15.60 4.93
CA GLU A 155 -36.93 15.43 5.90
C GLU A 155 -35.55 15.40 5.24
N THR A 156 -35.39 14.58 4.19
CA THR A 156 -34.10 14.48 3.48
C THR A 156 -33.61 15.85 3.03
N GLY A 157 -34.50 16.65 2.42
CA GLY A 157 -34.16 17.98 1.95
C GLY A 157 -33.79 18.94 3.08
N PHE A 158 -34.51 18.86 4.20
CA PHE A 158 -34.24 19.67 5.39
C PHE A 158 -32.90 19.32 6.04
N LEU A 159 -32.63 18.04 6.29
CA LEU A 159 -31.38 17.56 6.89
C LEU A 159 -30.17 17.86 5.99
N ALA A 160 -30.32 17.70 4.68
CA ALA A 160 -29.26 18.02 3.72
C ALA A 160 -28.93 19.52 3.72
N GLY A 161 -29.95 20.38 3.77
CA GLY A 161 -29.78 21.83 3.92
C GLY A 161 -29.13 22.23 5.24
N GLU A 162 -29.57 21.62 6.34
CA GLU A 162 -29.00 21.84 7.68
C GLU A 162 -27.53 21.42 7.75
N ALA A 163 -27.18 20.26 7.22
CA ALA A 163 -25.81 19.77 7.16
C ALA A 163 -24.92 20.68 6.29
N ALA A 164 -25.41 21.13 5.14
CA ALA A 164 -24.70 22.08 4.29
C ALA A 164 -24.42 23.39 5.01
N LEU A 165 -25.43 23.99 5.63
CA LEU A 165 -25.29 25.25 6.37
C LEU A 165 -24.29 25.12 7.52
N ASN A 166 -24.41 24.06 8.33
CA ASN A 166 -23.49 23.81 9.45
C ASN A 166 -22.04 23.62 8.98
N SER A 167 -21.83 22.92 7.86
CA SER A 167 -20.49 22.69 7.31
C SER A 167 -19.86 23.96 6.74
N LEU A 168 -20.65 24.83 6.12
CA LEU A 168 -20.19 26.09 5.56
C LEU A 168 -19.71 27.06 6.65
N VAL A 169 -20.39 27.11 7.80
CA VAL A 169 -19.93 27.94 8.93
C VAL A 169 -18.56 27.50 9.43
N ALA A 170 -18.34 26.19 9.56
CA ALA A 170 -17.03 25.66 9.95
C ALA A 170 -15.95 26.02 8.93
N VAL A 171 -16.22 25.80 7.63
CA VAL A 171 -15.26 26.09 6.56
C VAL A 171 -14.95 27.59 6.42
N GLU A 172 -15.95 28.47 6.46
CA GLU A 172 -15.73 29.91 6.41
C GLU A 172 -14.91 30.40 7.61
N THR A 173 -15.17 29.86 8.81
CA THR A 173 -14.35 30.16 10.00
C THR A 173 -12.89 29.78 9.77
N PHE A 174 -12.62 28.59 9.23
CA PHE A 174 -11.26 28.17 8.93
C PHE A 174 -10.60 29.00 7.84
N LYS A 175 -11.32 29.37 6.77
CA LYS A 175 -10.79 30.19 5.68
C LYS A 175 -10.30 31.55 6.16
N TYR A 176 -11.12 32.26 6.93
CA TYR A 176 -10.74 33.58 7.42
C TYR A 176 -9.68 33.54 8.53
N SER A 177 -9.53 32.40 9.20
CA SER A 177 -8.49 32.17 10.22
C SER A 177 -7.14 31.78 9.61
N LEU A 178 -7.15 30.84 8.66
CA LEU A 178 -5.93 30.24 8.07
C LEU A 178 -5.46 31.00 6.83
N ARG A 179 -6.36 31.73 6.17
CA ARG A 179 -6.10 32.63 5.04
C ARG A 179 -5.10 32.10 4.02
N ARG A 180 -5.36 30.88 3.54
CA ARG A 180 -4.53 30.25 2.51
C ARG A 180 -4.80 30.88 1.15
N GLU A 181 -3.75 31.26 0.42
CA GLU A 181 -3.85 31.70 -0.97
C GLU A 181 -4.37 30.59 -1.88
N ARG A 182 -5.11 30.97 -2.93
CA ARG A 182 -5.57 30.05 -3.98
C ARG A 182 -4.44 29.73 -4.98
N PRO A 183 -4.54 28.64 -5.76
CA PRO A 183 -3.52 28.27 -6.74
C PRO A 183 -3.16 29.36 -7.76
N TYR A 184 -4.11 30.25 -8.10
CA TYR A 184 -3.90 31.37 -9.02
C TYR A 184 -3.44 32.68 -8.35
N GLN A 185 -3.27 32.70 -7.02
CA GLN A 185 -2.83 33.87 -6.26
C GLN A 185 -1.33 33.76 -5.91
N GLY A 186 -0.69 34.90 -5.64
CA GLY A 186 0.71 34.97 -5.21
C GLY A 186 1.66 34.33 -6.23
N ASP A 187 2.60 33.52 -5.73
CA ASP A 187 3.53 32.72 -6.54
C ASP A 187 3.02 31.29 -6.83
N GLY A 188 1.73 31.06 -6.58
CA GLY A 188 1.05 29.76 -6.69
C GLY A 188 1.50 28.73 -5.64
N SER A 189 2.24 29.13 -4.59
CA SER A 189 2.66 28.22 -3.52
C SER A 189 1.54 27.85 -2.54
N GLY A 190 0.48 28.64 -2.48
CA GLY A 190 -0.62 28.44 -1.54
C GLY A 190 -0.22 28.75 -0.10
N ALA A 191 0.47 29.87 0.11
CA ALA A 191 0.93 30.31 1.43
C ALA A 191 -0.25 30.56 2.38
N PHE A 192 -0.04 30.24 3.66
CA PHE A 192 -1.01 30.49 4.73
C PHE A 192 -0.85 31.88 5.33
N PHE A 193 -1.90 32.34 6.02
CA PHE A 193 -1.96 33.60 6.75
C PHE A 193 -1.73 34.86 5.90
N GLN A 194 -2.09 34.80 4.62
CA GLN A 194 -1.93 35.93 3.68
C GLN A 194 -3.19 36.80 3.62
N SER A 195 -3.02 38.10 3.35
CA SER A 195 -4.16 39.00 3.20
C SER A 195 -4.97 38.64 1.93
N GLY A 196 -6.26 38.34 2.08
CA GLY A 196 -7.14 37.96 0.96
C GLY A 196 -7.14 36.46 0.58
N GLY A 197 -6.41 35.61 1.30
CA GLY A 197 -6.44 34.15 1.10
C GLY A 197 -7.76 33.52 1.55
N THR A 198 -8.38 32.72 0.69
CA THR A 198 -9.69 32.05 0.95
C THR A 198 -9.76 30.61 0.39
N SER A 199 -8.61 29.94 0.26
CA SER A 199 -8.53 28.62 -0.37
C SER A 199 -8.87 27.46 0.57
N PHE A 200 -8.41 27.49 1.81
CA PHE A 200 -8.48 26.32 2.70
C PHE A 200 -9.48 26.50 3.84
N PRO A 201 -10.36 25.52 4.11
CA PRO A 201 -10.76 24.37 3.26
C PRO A 201 -11.72 24.79 2.12
N SER A 202 -12.01 23.86 1.20
CA SER A 202 -12.96 24.13 0.10
C SER A 202 -14.42 24.09 0.55
N GLU A 203 -15.14 25.19 0.31
CA GLU A 203 -16.58 25.33 0.58
C GLU A 203 -17.45 24.47 -0.33
N HIS A 204 -17.09 24.38 -1.62
CA HIS A 204 -17.83 23.59 -2.59
C HIS A 204 -17.72 22.10 -2.29
N ALA A 205 -16.55 21.65 -1.84
CA ALA A 205 -16.36 20.28 -1.38
C ALA A 205 -17.18 20.02 -0.11
N ALA A 206 -17.10 20.89 0.90
CA ALA A 206 -17.86 20.69 2.14
C ALA A 206 -19.38 20.62 1.92
N ALA A 207 -19.95 21.56 1.15
CA ALA A 207 -21.37 21.56 0.84
C ALA A 207 -21.80 20.36 -0.01
N ALA A 208 -21.00 19.97 -1.01
CA ALA A 208 -21.33 18.82 -1.86
C ALA A 208 -21.32 17.51 -1.05
N TRP A 209 -20.30 17.31 -0.22
CA TRP A 209 -20.16 16.11 0.60
C TRP A 209 -21.14 16.06 1.77
N SER A 210 -21.58 17.21 2.29
CA SER A 210 -22.62 17.24 3.32
C SER A 210 -23.98 16.81 2.76
N VAL A 211 -24.39 17.39 1.61
CA VAL A 211 -25.67 17.04 0.96
C VAL A 211 -25.65 15.60 0.47
N ALA A 212 -24.58 15.20 -0.21
CA ALA A 212 -24.42 13.82 -0.68
C ALA A 212 -24.41 12.82 0.49
N GLY A 213 -23.77 13.17 1.61
CA GLY A 213 -23.74 12.35 2.82
C GLY A 213 -25.13 12.06 3.37
N VAL A 214 -25.98 13.08 3.49
CA VAL A 214 -27.37 12.91 3.94
C VAL A 214 -28.18 12.07 2.96
N ILE A 215 -28.18 12.41 1.66
CA ILE A 215 -28.93 11.68 0.64
C ILE A 215 -28.52 10.20 0.58
N ALA A 216 -27.21 9.92 0.67
CA ALA A 216 -26.66 8.58 0.64
C ALA A 216 -27.12 7.69 1.82
N HIS A 217 -27.48 8.29 2.95
CA HIS A 217 -27.92 7.57 4.14
C HIS A 217 -29.45 7.56 4.28
N GLU A 218 -30.14 8.59 3.83
CA GLU A 218 -31.61 8.59 3.68
C GLU A 218 -32.10 7.54 2.66
N TYR A 219 -31.28 7.28 1.63
CA TYR A 219 -31.58 6.29 0.59
C TYR A 219 -30.43 5.28 0.49
N PRO A 220 -30.37 4.26 1.37
CA PRO A 220 -29.18 3.43 1.57
C PRO A 220 -28.83 2.45 0.43
N GLY A 221 -29.47 2.55 -0.75
CA GLY A 221 -29.20 1.72 -1.91
C GLY A 221 -27.81 1.99 -2.53
N PRO A 222 -27.09 0.94 -2.98
CA PRO A 222 -25.72 1.08 -3.50
C PRO A 222 -25.63 2.04 -4.70
N PHE A 223 -26.65 2.04 -5.56
CA PHE A 223 -26.72 2.95 -6.71
C PHE A 223 -26.79 4.42 -6.27
N ILE A 224 -27.66 4.77 -5.31
CA ILE A 224 -27.81 6.15 -4.83
C ILE A 224 -26.54 6.61 -4.12
N LYS A 225 -25.90 5.75 -3.32
CA LYS A 225 -24.60 6.07 -2.70
C LYS A 225 -23.52 6.38 -3.73
N ILE A 226 -23.41 5.54 -4.77
CA ILE A 226 -22.46 5.75 -5.87
C ILE A 226 -22.75 7.07 -6.60
N MET A 227 -24.03 7.38 -6.86
CA MET A 227 -24.42 8.62 -7.53
C MET A 227 -24.16 9.86 -6.67
N ALA A 228 -24.59 9.85 -5.41
CA ALA A 228 -24.42 10.97 -4.49
C ALA A 228 -22.93 11.28 -4.24
N TYR A 229 -22.14 10.28 -3.83
CA TYR A 229 -20.70 10.48 -3.60
C TYR A 229 -19.92 10.65 -4.90
N GLY A 230 -20.37 10.08 -6.02
CA GLY A 230 -19.80 10.29 -7.34
C GLY A 230 -19.95 11.74 -7.81
N LEU A 231 -21.14 12.34 -7.64
CA LEU A 231 -21.37 13.75 -7.93
C LEU A 231 -20.56 14.67 -7.01
N ALA A 232 -20.50 14.37 -5.71
CA ALA A 232 -19.66 15.12 -4.77
C ALA A 232 -18.18 15.06 -5.14
N SER A 233 -17.70 13.88 -5.56
CA SER A 233 -16.33 13.68 -6.05
C SER A 233 -16.07 14.45 -7.36
N LEU A 234 -17.04 14.49 -8.28
CA LEU A 234 -16.94 15.25 -9.52
C LEU A 234 -16.81 16.76 -9.26
N VAL A 235 -17.59 17.30 -8.31
CA VAL A 235 -17.46 18.69 -7.85
C VAL A 235 -16.07 18.94 -7.29
N SER A 236 -15.61 18.08 -6.37
CA SER A 236 -14.31 18.15 -5.72
C SER A 236 -13.15 18.18 -6.74
N VAL A 237 -13.11 17.22 -7.68
CA VAL A 237 -12.06 17.16 -8.71
C VAL A 237 -12.13 18.36 -9.65
N SER A 238 -13.33 18.81 -9.99
CA SER A 238 -13.52 19.98 -10.86
C SER A 238 -12.97 21.26 -10.23
N ARG A 239 -13.08 21.42 -8.90
CA ARG A 239 -12.48 22.57 -8.19
C ARG A 239 -10.96 22.61 -8.28
N VAL A 240 -10.33 21.44 -8.18
CA VAL A 240 -8.87 21.32 -8.36
C VAL A 240 -8.49 21.66 -9.80
N LYS A 241 -9.16 21.05 -10.80
CA LYS A 241 -8.89 21.30 -12.22
C LYS A 241 -9.19 22.74 -12.68
N ALA A 242 -10.06 23.46 -11.97
CA ALA A 242 -10.36 24.87 -12.21
C ALA A 242 -9.41 25.84 -11.48
N HIS A 243 -8.31 25.35 -10.88
CA HIS A 243 -7.36 26.10 -10.05
C HIS A 243 -8.03 26.86 -8.89
N GLN A 244 -9.23 26.49 -8.48
CA GLN A 244 -9.95 27.18 -7.41
C GLN A 244 -9.46 26.80 -6.02
N HIS A 245 -8.96 25.57 -5.89
CA HIS A 245 -8.50 24.97 -4.65
C HIS A 245 -7.37 23.99 -4.93
N PHE A 246 -6.47 23.84 -3.96
CA PHE A 246 -5.50 22.77 -3.97
C PHE A 246 -6.13 21.42 -3.62
N PRO A 247 -5.53 20.28 -4.03
CA PRO A 247 -5.97 18.95 -3.62
C PRO A 247 -6.24 18.80 -2.12
N SER A 248 -5.35 19.31 -1.26
CA SER A 248 -5.54 19.25 0.21
C SER A 248 -6.77 20.04 0.70
N ASP A 249 -7.07 21.21 0.11
CA ASP A 249 -8.23 22.02 0.47
C ASP A 249 -9.54 21.24 0.24
N VAL A 250 -9.58 20.52 -0.88
CA VAL A 250 -10.75 19.73 -1.29
C VAL A 250 -10.88 18.47 -0.45
N VAL A 251 -9.79 17.76 -0.14
CA VAL A 251 -9.83 16.58 0.73
C VAL A 251 -10.31 16.95 2.13
N VAL A 252 -9.72 17.98 2.75
CA VAL A 252 -10.15 18.43 4.09
C VAL A 252 -11.59 18.96 4.07
N GLY A 253 -11.97 19.73 3.05
CA GLY A 253 -13.35 20.20 2.88
C GLY A 253 -14.36 19.05 2.77
N SER A 254 -14.04 18.02 1.98
CA SER A 254 -14.88 16.82 1.81
C SER A 254 -15.07 16.06 3.13
N VAL A 255 -14.00 15.93 3.93
CA VAL A 255 -14.05 15.30 5.25
C VAL A 255 -14.93 16.09 6.20
N ILE A 256 -14.76 17.41 6.30
CA ILE A 256 -15.59 18.29 7.15
C ILE A 256 -17.06 18.16 6.76
N GLY A 257 -17.38 18.31 5.48
CA GLY A 257 -18.74 18.22 4.97
C GLY A 257 -19.42 16.91 5.36
N ASN A 258 -18.71 15.79 5.18
CA ASN A 258 -19.29 14.50 5.54
C ASN A 258 -19.38 14.25 7.05
N LEU A 259 -18.40 14.69 7.86
CA LEU A 259 -18.49 14.57 9.31
C LEU A 259 -19.66 15.38 9.87
N VAL A 260 -19.95 16.54 9.29
CA VAL A 260 -21.14 17.33 9.65
C VAL A 260 -22.42 16.63 9.21
N ALA A 261 -22.48 16.06 8.01
CA ALA A 261 -23.63 15.25 7.59
C ALA A 261 -23.87 14.05 8.52
N GLN A 262 -22.79 13.37 8.92
CA GLN A 262 -22.86 12.29 9.90
C GLN A 262 -23.50 12.76 11.20
N ASP A 263 -22.99 13.84 11.77
CA ASP A 263 -23.42 14.35 13.05
C ASP A 263 -24.88 14.81 13.02
N ILE A 264 -25.27 15.56 11.99
CA ILE A 264 -26.65 16.03 11.79
C ILE A 264 -27.61 14.87 11.56
N TYR A 265 -27.32 13.98 10.62
CA TYR A 265 -28.16 12.81 10.33
C TYR A 265 -28.32 11.92 11.57
N SER A 266 -27.22 11.58 12.25
CA SER A 266 -27.28 10.69 13.42
C SER A 266 -28.08 11.27 14.60
N ARG A 267 -28.19 12.61 14.71
CA ARG A 267 -28.89 13.27 15.82
C ARG A 267 -30.34 13.63 15.50
N HIS A 268 -30.63 13.89 14.23
CA HIS A 268 -31.86 14.54 13.82
C HIS A 268 -32.74 13.73 12.87
N HIS A 269 -32.22 12.64 12.29
CA HIS A 269 -33.01 11.75 11.44
C HIS A 269 -34.07 11.01 12.25
N ASP A 270 -35.27 10.95 11.71
CA ASP A 270 -36.40 10.21 12.23
C ASP A 270 -36.43 8.80 11.62
N PHE A 271 -36.15 7.81 12.48
CA PHE A 271 -36.03 6.41 12.10
C PHE A 271 -37.34 5.79 11.58
N ASP A 272 -38.49 6.46 11.78
CA ASP A 272 -39.79 5.99 11.29
C ASP A 272 -39.93 6.09 9.76
N PHE A 273 -39.09 6.89 9.08
CA PHE A 273 -39.13 7.07 7.61
C PHE A 273 -38.21 6.13 6.81
N GLY A 274 -37.53 5.20 7.48
CA GLY A 274 -36.52 4.33 6.86
C GLY A 274 -35.16 5.03 6.78
N GLY A 275 -34.26 4.56 5.92
CA GLY A 275 -32.87 5.07 5.90
C GLY A 275 -31.87 4.10 6.54
N GLY A 276 -30.59 4.35 6.32
CA GLY A 276 -29.51 3.50 6.82
C GLY A 276 -28.82 4.11 8.02
N GLU A 277 -28.61 3.33 9.08
CA GLU A 277 -27.81 3.77 10.22
C GLU A 277 -26.45 4.32 9.77
N TRP A 278 -26.06 5.47 10.32
CA TRP A 278 -24.72 6.00 10.14
C TRP A 278 -23.74 5.24 11.04
N ARG A 279 -23.40 4.02 10.61
CA ARG A 279 -22.60 3.10 11.40
C ARG A 279 -21.21 3.67 11.67
N SER A 280 -20.74 3.53 12.91
CA SER A 280 -19.39 3.94 13.29
C SER A 280 -18.32 3.13 12.53
N VAL A 281 -17.12 3.69 12.38
CA VAL A 281 -15.98 3.00 11.73
C VAL A 281 -15.75 1.62 12.34
N SER A 282 -15.95 1.48 13.66
CA SER A 282 -15.79 0.21 14.41
C SER A 282 -16.97 -0.77 14.26
N ALA A 283 -18.19 -0.29 14.02
CA ALA A 283 -19.35 -1.14 13.72
C ALA A 283 -19.28 -1.67 12.27
N ILE A 284 -18.93 -0.80 11.32
CA ILE A 284 -18.68 -1.18 9.91
C ILE A 284 -17.49 -2.14 9.83
N ALA A 285 -16.45 -1.96 10.68
CA ALA A 285 -15.31 -2.86 10.81
C ALA A 285 -15.71 -4.33 11.04
N ARG A 286 -16.89 -4.60 11.61
CA ARG A 286 -17.35 -5.95 11.90
C ARG A 286 -18.16 -6.64 10.79
N GLU A 287 -18.71 -5.90 9.82
CA GLU A 287 -19.83 -6.43 9.01
C GLU A 287 -19.51 -6.69 7.51
N PHE A 288 -18.50 -6.04 6.94
CA PHE A 288 -18.00 -6.36 5.59
C PHE A 288 -17.00 -7.51 5.60
N GLU A 289 -17.28 -8.57 4.82
CA GLU A 289 -16.53 -9.82 4.67
C GLU A 289 -15.17 -9.62 3.97
N PRO A 290 -14.05 -9.69 4.67
CA PRO A 290 -12.76 -9.50 4.03
C PRO A 290 -12.35 -10.73 3.20
N CYS A 291 -11.76 -10.49 2.03
CA CYS A 291 -10.82 -11.41 1.40
C CYS A 291 -9.49 -10.66 1.33
N GLY A 292 -8.36 -11.35 1.56
CA GLY A 292 -7.02 -10.76 1.56
C GLY A 292 -6.71 -9.85 0.37
N PHE A 293 -5.77 -8.92 0.56
CA PHE A 293 -5.23 -8.06 -0.50
C PHE A 293 -4.12 -8.78 -1.24
N ALA A 294 -4.43 -9.36 -2.40
CA ALA A 294 -3.47 -10.14 -3.18
C ALA A 294 -2.35 -9.28 -3.80
N GLY A 295 -2.58 -7.97 -3.97
CA GLY A 295 -1.55 -7.03 -4.42
C GLY A 295 -0.42 -6.78 -3.40
N LEU A 296 -0.57 -7.20 -2.14
CA LEU A 296 0.38 -6.91 -1.04
C LEU A 296 0.94 -8.19 -0.42
N ARG A 297 2.13 -8.61 -0.87
CA ARG A 297 2.81 -9.83 -0.39
C ARG A 297 4.20 -9.50 0.18
N PRO A 298 4.69 -10.26 1.18
CA PRO A 298 4.03 -11.41 1.83
C PRO A 298 2.93 -11.00 2.82
N TRP A 299 1.98 -11.90 3.06
CA TRP A 299 1.00 -11.77 4.13
C TRP A 299 1.60 -12.21 5.46
N THR A 300 1.21 -11.54 6.54
CA THR A 300 1.58 -11.98 7.89
C THR A 300 0.83 -13.26 8.24
N ARG A 301 1.42 -14.14 9.05
CA ARG A 301 0.74 -15.38 9.50
C ARG A 301 -0.60 -15.11 10.18
N ARG A 302 -0.71 -14.00 10.92
CA ARG A 302 -1.97 -13.54 11.54
C ARG A 302 -3.03 -13.13 10.51
N GLU A 303 -2.61 -12.49 9.43
CA GLU A 303 -3.50 -12.15 8.31
C GLU A 303 -3.98 -13.42 7.58
N CYS A 304 -3.11 -14.42 7.39
CA CYS A 304 -3.52 -15.74 6.87
C CYS A 304 -4.53 -16.43 7.80
N MET A 305 -4.32 -16.38 9.11
CA MET A 305 -5.25 -16.94 10.10
C MET A 305 -6.62 -16.27 10.10
N ARG A 306 -6.65 -14.95 9.95
CA ARG A 306 -7.89 -14.19 9.82
C ARG A 306 -8.66 -14.61 8.56
N GLN A 307 -7.97 -14.72 7.43
CA GLN A 307 -8.56 -15.20 6.17
C GLN A 307 -9.06 -16.65 6.28
N LEU A 308 -8.34 -17.52 7.01
CA LEU A 308 -8.76 -18.89 7.27
C LEU A 308 -10.06 -18.93 8.09
N SER A 309 -10.15 -18.19 9.18
CA SER A 309 -11.36 -18.11 10.01
C SER A 309 -12.58 -17.61 9.22
N GLU A 310 -12.36 -16.69 8.27
CA GLU A 310 -13.42 -16.21 7.36
C GLU A 310 -13.84 -17.26 6.33
N ALA A 311 -12.89 -18.01 5.78
CA ALA A 311 -13.20 -19.12 4.88
C ALA A 311 -14.00 -20.21 5.59
N GLU A 312 -13.67 -20.53 6.84
CA GLU A 312 -14.40 -21.49 7.68
C GLU A 312 -15.84 -21.04 7.95
N GLY A 313 -16.06 -19.76 8.23
CA GLY A 313 -17.41 -19.21 8.45
C GLY A 313 -18.32 -19.26 7.21
N LYS A 314 -17.74 -19.37 6.01
CA LYS A 314 -18.48 -19.44 4.74
C LYS A 314 -18.89 -20.86 4.35
N LEU A 315 -18.17 -21.86 4.86
CA LEU A 315 -18.48 -23.28 4.68
C LEU A 315 -19.71 -23.67 5.52
N THR A 316 -20.91 -23.26 5.10
CA THR A 316 -22.19 -23.61 5.76
C THR A 316 -23.17 -24.22 4.76
N GLY A 317 -23.15 -25.54 4.59
CA GLY A 317 -24.04 -26.29 3.68
C GLY A 317 -23.29 -27.21 2.70
N GLU A 318 -24.01 -27.83 1.74
CA GLU A 318 -23.58 -28.82 0.72
C GLU A 318 -22.43 -28.35 -0.21
N GLU A 319 -21.38 -27.71 0.31
CA GLU A 319 -20.24 -27.23 -0.45
C GLU A 319 -19.26 -28.37 -0.77
N SER A 320 -18.68 -28.30 -1.97
CA SER A 320 -17.81 -29.31 -2.58
C SER A 320 -16.73 -29.84 -1.63
N ASN A 321 -16.61 -31.17 -1.57
CA ASN A 321 -15.58 -31.92 -0.81
C ASN A 321 -14.15 -31.36 -1.02
N GLU A 322 -13.85 -30.72 -2.16
CA GLU A 322 -12.54 -30.13 -2.43
C GLU A 322 -12.26 -28.82 -1.68
N ALA A 323 -13.25 -27.95 -1.50
CA ALA A 323 -13.08 -26.70 -0.74
C ALA A 323 -12.81 -27.00 0.74
N GLN A 324 -13.56 -27.96 1.31
CA GLN A 324 -13.34 -28.43 2.67
C GLN A 324 -11.93 -29.01 2.84
N LYS A 325 -11.44 -29.84 1.90
CA LYS A 325 -10.06 -30.38 1.94
C LYS A 325 -8.99 -29.30 1.96
N LEU A 326 -9.18 -28.19 1.22
CA LEU A 326 -8.26 -27.07 1.20
C LEU A 326 -8.25 -26.33 2.55
N VAL A 327 -9.43 -26.04 3.10
CA VAL A 327 -9.57 -25.40 4.41
C VAL A 327 -9.00 -26.28 5.52
N ASP A 328 -9.24 -27.59 5.50
CA ASP A 328 -8.67 -28.54 6.45
C ASP A 328 -7.13 -28.60 6.36
N ALA A 329 -6.57 -28.44 5.16
CA ALA A 329 -5.12 -28.38 4.96
C ALA A 329 -4.52 -27.12 5.58
N LEU A 330 -5.15 -25.96 5.36
CA LEU A 330 -4.76 -24.69 5.98
C LEU A 330 -4.91 -24.74 7.51
N ARG A 331 -6.01 -25.31 8.01
CA ARG A 331 -6.22 -25.52 9.46
C ARG A 331 -5.10 -26.33 10.08
N ARG A 332 -4.62 -27.38 9.40
CA ARG A 332 -3.46 -28.16 9.88
C ARG A 332 -2.17 -27.34 9.88
N GLU A 333 -1.93 -26.52 8.86
CA GLU A 333 -0.74 -25.67 8.76
C GLU A 333 -0.65 -24.64 9.90
N PHE A 334 -1.79 -24.02 10.23
CA PHE A 334 -1.86 -22.96 11.23
C PHE A 334 -2.41 -23.40 12.61
N ARG A 335 -2.61 -24.70 12.83
CA ARG A 335 -3.03 -25.24 14.12
C ARG A 335 -2.17 -24.73 15.29
N PRO A 336 -0.82 -24.71 15.19
CA PRO A 336 0.07 -24.14 16.20
C PRO A 336 -0.29 -22.72 16.66
N GLU A 337 -0.56 -21.82 15.73
CA GLU A 337 -0.92 -20.43 16.00
C GLU A 337 -2.31 -20.31 16.62
N SER A 338 -3.25 -21.15 16.18
CA SER A 338 -4.60 -21.20 16.74
C SER A 338 -4.58 -21.62 18.23
N GLU A 339 -3.82 -22.66 18.56
CA GLU A 339 -3.67 -23.17 19.94
C GLU A 339 -2.94 -22.15 20.83
N ALA A 340 -1.91 -21.46 20.32
CA ALA A 340 -1.17 -20.46 21.07
C ALA A 340 -2.02 -19.21 21.41
N THR A 341 -2.97 -18.85 20.55
CA THR A 341 -3.85 -17.68 20.76
C THR A 341 -4.98 -17.98 21.75
N GLY A 342 -5.43 -19.24 21.84
CA GLY A 342 -6.51 -19.68 22.74
C GLY A 342 -6.13 -19.75 24.23
N ASP A 343 -4.84 -19.91 24.55
CA ASP A 343 -4.36 -20.13 25.93
C ASP A 343 -4.29 -18.85 26.78
N GLY A 344 -4.57 -17.66 26.23
CA GLY A 344 -4.57 -16.37 26.96
C GLY A 344 -3.23 -15.97 27.61
N ASN A 345 -2.18 -16.76 27.41
CA ASN A 345 -0.90 -16.64 28.09
C ASN A 345 0.15 -16.06 27.14
N ASP A 346 0.88 -15.05 27.62
CA ASP A 346 1.98 -14.34 26.94
C ASP A 346 3.26 -15.20 26.80
N ARG A 347 3.10 -16.49 26.46
CA ARG A 347 4.20 -17.45 26.35
C ARG A 347 4.95 -17.23 25.05
N GLY A 348 6.27 -17.18 25.15
CA GLY A 348 7.14 -17.19 23.98
C GLY A 348 7.01 -18.52 23.23
N THR A 349 6.78 -18.46 21.92
CA THR A 349 6.80 -19.64 21.04
C THR A 349 8.00 -19.56 20.13
N VAL A 350 8.73 -20.66 19.97
CA VAL A 350 9.83 -20.79 19.00
C VAL A 350 9.50 -21.95 18.06
N ARG A 351 9.64 -21.71 16.75
CA ARG A 351 9.41 -22.71 15.72
C ARG A 351 10.47 -22.64 14.64
N VAL A 352 11.02 -23.80 14.30
CA VAL A 352 11.71 -24.02 13.01
C VAL A 352 10.62 -24.31 11.99
N GLU A 353 10.43 -23.40 11.04
CA GLU A 353 9.38 -23.47 10.02
C GLU A 353 9.77 -24.47 8.93
N SER A 354 11.00 -24.38 8.42
CA SER A 354 11.48 -25.29 7.39
C SER A 354 12.99 -25.49 7.45
N ILE A 355 13.45 -26.66 7.00
CA ILE A 355 14.83 -26.95 6.62
C ILE A 355 14.75 -27.52 5.21
N TYR A 356 15.55 -26.99 4.29
CA TYR A 356 15.46 -27.38 2.89
C TYR A 356 16.83 -27.45 2.22
N SER A 357 16.89 -28.26 1.19
CA SER A 357 18.02 -28.31 0.25
C SER A 357 17.48 -28.34 -1.17
N ARG A 358 18.05 -27.53 -2.06
CA ARG A 358 17.75 -27.51 -3.49
C ARG A 358 19.05 -27.56 -4.27
N THR A 359 19.18 -28.54 -5.14
CA THR A 359 20.29 -28.67 -6.07
C THR A 359 19.78 -28.54 -7.49
N GLU A 360 20.46 -27.73 -8.29
CA GLU A 360 20.14 -27.44 -9.69
C GLU A 360 21.35 -27.72 -10.56
N HIS A 361 21.14 -28.32 -11.73
CA HIS A 361 22.15 -28.46 -12.76
C HIS A 361 21.72 -27.77 -14.05
N ILE A 362 22.53 -26.84 -14.56
CA ILE A 362 22.31 -26.18 -15.86
C ILE A 362 23.34 -26.71 -16.87
N SER A 363 22.87 -27.34 -17.95
CA SER A 363 23.74 -28.04 -18.91
C SER A 363 24.61 -27.15 -19.79
N GLY A 364 24.32 -25.85 -19.88
CA GLY A 364 25.01 -24.89 -20.75
C GLY A 364 25.00 -23.48 -20.16
N MET A 365 25.62 -22.52 -20.84
CA MET A 365 25.72 -21.14 -20.34
C MET A 365 24.32 -20.53 -20.11
N PRO A 366 23.99 -20.14 -18.87
CA PRO A 366 22.78 -19.39 -18.59
C PRO A 366 23.00 -17.89 -18.86
N LEU A 367 21.90 -17.17 -19.07
CA LEU A 367 21.87 -15.71 -18.97
C LEU A 367 21.66 -15.29 -17.52
N THR A 368 22.50 -14.37 -17.02
CA THR A 368 22.51 -13.89 -15.62
C THR A 368 22.39 -12.37 -15.49
N ASP A 369 22.33 -11.65 -16.60
CA ASP A 369 22.22 -10.19 -16.65
C ASP A 369 20.80 -9.78 -17.06
N GLY A 370 19.89 -9.79 -16.09
CA GLY A 370 18.50 -9.36 -16.31
C GLY A 370 18.35 -7.85 -16.51
N TYR A 371 19.36 -7.05 -16.20
CA TYR A 371 19.29 -5.59 -16.33
C TYR A 371 19.49 -5.14 -17.78
N THR A 372 20.46 -5.71 -18.48
CA THR A 372 20.82 -5.31 -19.86
C THR A 372 20.35 -6.31 -20.90
N PHE A 373 20.26 -7.60 -20.54
CA PHE A 373 19.88 -8.65 -21.47
C PHE A 373 18.62 -9.37 -20.96
N ALA A 374 18.80 -10.56 -20.40
CA ALA A 374 17.74 -11.39 -19.86
C ALA A 374 18.36 -12.29 -18.78
N GLN A 375 17.50 -13.03 -18.08
CA GLN A 375 17.91 -13.90 -16.98
C GLN A 375 17.19 -15.25 -17.08
N SER A 376 17.93 -16.32 -16.82
CA SER A 376 17.43 -17.70 -16.94
C SER A 376 16.56 -18.05 -15.74
N GLN A 377 17.05 -17.76 -14.53
CA GLN A 377 16.27 -17.90 -13.30
C GLN A 377 15.61 -16.57 -12.95
N ILE A 378 14.33 -16.62 -12.56
CA ILE A 378 13.52 -15.43 -12.24
C ILE A 378 12.89 -15.56 -10.86
N ASN A 379 12.68 -14.44 -10.18
CA ASN A 379 11.98 -14.38 -8.89
C ASN A 379 12.59 -15.30 -7.81
N ASP A 380 13.89 -15.57 -7.90
CA ASP A 380 14.62 -16.49 -7.01
C ASP A 380 15.58 -15.73 -6.07
N PHE A 381 15.16 -14.57 -5.58
CA PHE A 381 15.85 -13.75 -4.56
C PHE A 381 17.28 -13.35 -4.94
N GLY A 382 17.57 -13.23 -6.24
CA GLY A 382 18.91 -12.91 -6.75
C GLY A 382 19.99 -13.93 -6.37
N ARG A 383 19.62 -15.20 -6.19
CA ARG A 383 20.59 -16.27 -5.90
C ARG A 383 21.58 -16.43 -7.07
N PRO A 384 22.85 -16.73 -6.77
CA PRO A 384 23.84 -17.01 -7.81
C PRO A 384 23.56 -18.37 -8.47
N TYR A 385 23.73 -18.45 -9.79
CA TYR A 385 23.63 -19.67 -10.58
C TYR A 385 24.57 -19.60 -11.79
N GLY A 386 25.03 -20.75 -12.28
CA GLY A 386 25.96 -20.85 -13.40
C GLY A 386 25.83 -22.19 -14.12
N GLN A 387 26.59 -22.38 -15.20
CA GLN A 387 26.65 -23.67 -15.88
C GLN A 387 27.27 -24.71 -14.94
N GLY A 388 26.61 -25.86 -14.77
CA GLY A 388 26.98 -26.90 -13.81
C GLY A 388 26.05 -26.91 -12.60
N TRP A 389 26.57 -27.32 -11.45
CA TRP A 389 25.79 -27.54 -10.23
C TRP A 389 25.74 -26.31 -9.32
N SER A 390 24.53 -25.86 -8.99
CA SER A 390 24.25 -24.87 -7.97
C SER A 390 23.45 -25.51 -6.83
N THR A 391 23.83 -25.28 -5.58
CA THR A 391 23.13 -25.84 -4.41
C THR A 391 22.81 -24.77 -3.39
N VAL A 392 21.61 -24.87 -2.82
CA VAL A 392 21.12 -24.01 -1.74
C VAL A 392 20.68 -24.91 -0.58
N ASN A 393 21.29 -24.74 0.59
CA ASN A 393 20.87 -25.39 1.83
C ASN A 393 20.39 -24.29 2.78
N GLY A 394 19.17 -24.39 3.28
CA GLY A 394 18.59 -23.32 4.09
C GLY A 394 17.69 -23.80 5.20
N PHE A 395 17.40 -22.88 6.11
CA PHE A 395 16.35 -23.06 7.10
C PHE A 395 15.62 -21.74 7.33
N SER A 396 14.38 -21.84 7.79
CA SER A 396 13.62 -20.71 8.33
C SER A 396 13.12 -21.02 9.73
N ALA A 397 13.12 -20.00 10.58
CA ALA A 397 12.63 -20.09 11.95
C ALA A 397 12.03 -18.76 12.38
N TYR A 398 11.09 -18.82 13.31
CA TYR A 398 10.51 -17.65 13.93
C TYR A 398 10.24 -17.86 15.41
N THR A 399 10.15 -16.73 16.11
CA THR A 399 9.71 -16.69 17.50
C THR A 399 8.71 -15.57 17.69
N THR A 400 7.72 -15.79 18.55
CA THR A 400 6.75 -14.79 18.94
C THR A 400 6.66 -14.71 20.44
N ARG A 401 6.59 -13.50 21.00
CA ARG A 401 6.33 -13.27 22.43
C ARG A 401 5.53 -11.99 22.59
N GLY A 402 4.27 -12.12 23.02
CA GLY A 402 3.32 -11.02 23.07
C GLY A 402 3.21 -10.29 21.73
N PRO A 403 3.45 -8.97 21.67
CA PRO A 403 3.39 -8.22 20.42
C PRO A 403 4.64 -8.39 19.54
N TRP A 404 5.69 -9.06 20.01
CA TRP A 404 6.95 -9.19 19.29
C TRP A 404 7.00 -10.44 18.41
N VAL A 405 7.61 -10.31 17.24
CA VAL A 405 8.00 -11.40 16.36
C VAL A 405 9.46 -11.22 15.95
N ALA A 406 10.23 -12.30 15.89
CA ALA A 406 11.50 -12.32 15.17
C ALA A 406 11.47 -13.46 14.17
N TYR A 407 12.01 -13.21 12.98
CA TYR A 407 12.03 -14.15 11.86
C TYR A 407 13.42 -14.20 11.26
N VAL A 408 13.88 -15.40 10.93
CA VAL A 408 15.14 -15.63 10.22
C VAL A 408 14.95 -16.68 9.14
N ARG A 409 15.53 -16.43 7.97
CA ARG A 409 15.72 -17.35 6.86
C ARG A 409 17.14 -17.20 6.36
N ALA A 410 17.93 -18.24 6.58
CA ALA A 410 19.35 -18.28 6.25
C ALA A 410 19.64 -19.41 5.28
N GLU A 411 20.61 -19.18 4.39
CA GLU A 411 21.03 -20.14 3.37
C GLU A 411 22.55 -20.19 3.24
N GLU A 412 23.07 -21.38 3.03
CA GLU A 412 24.33 -21.61 2.35
C GLU A 412 24.03 -21.74 0.84
N GLN A 413 24.72 -20.97 0.02
CA GLN A 413 24.53 -20.91 -1.43
C GLN A 413 25.86 -21.20 -2.12
N SER A 414 25.83 -22.13 -3.07
CA SER A 414 26.96 -22.47 -3.93
C SER A 414 26.58 -22.36 -5.40
N ALA A 415 27.47 -21.80 -6.22
CA ALA A 415 27.30 -21.71 -7.65
C ALA A 415 28.65 -21.75 -8.39
N PRO A 416 28.69 -22.31 -9.62
CA PRO A 416 29.90 -22.33 -10.44
C PRO A 416 30.32 -20.92 -10.87
N SER A 417 31.56 -20.78 -11.37
CA SER A 417 32.02 -19.54 -11.99
C SER A 417 31.28 -19.25 -13.30
N ILE A 418 31.16 -17.97 -13.65
CA ILE A 418 30.56 -17.54 -14.91
C ILE A 418 31.66 -16.93 -15.79
N PRO A 419 31.83 -17.38 -17.04
CA PRO A 419 32.80 -16.81 -17.97
C PRO A 419 32.63 -15.30 -18.13
N ALA A 420 33.74 -14.60 -18.37
CA ALA A 420 33.68 -13.18 -18.69
C ALA A 420 32.97 -12.94 -20.04
N TYR A 421 32.27 -11.83 -20.14
CA TYR A 421 31.74 -11.38 -21.42
C TYR A 421 32.86 -10.99 -22.39
N SER A 422 32.60 -11.23 -23.69
CA SER A 422 33.49 -10.82 -24.77
C SER A 422 33.70 -9.29 -24.77
N LEU A 423 34.75 -8.81 -25.44
CA LEU A 423 34.99 -7.36 -25.55
C LEU A 423 33.80 -6.63 -26.18
N THR A 424 33.24 -7.16 -27.27
CA THR A 424 32.08 -6.60 -27.97
C THR A 424 30.85 -6.51 -27.06
N THR A 425 30.59 -7.57 -26.27
CA THR A 425 29.49 -7.57 -25.31
C THR A 425 29.70 -6.50 -24.24
N ARG A 426 30.91 -6.37 -23.69
CA ARG A 426 31.21 -5.38 -22.65
C ARG A 426 31.14 -3.94 -23.17
N GLN A 427 31.56 -3.69 -24.42
CA GLN A 427 31.39 -2.39 -25.08
C GLN A 427 29.92 -2.05 -25.27
N THR A 428 29.09 -3.03 -25.62
CA THR A 428 27.64 -2.84 -25.73
C THR A 428 27.05 -2.46 -24.37
N ILE A 429 27.35 -3.22 -23.30
CA ILE A 429 26.92 -2.91 -21.93
C ILE A 429 27.33 -1.48 -21.55
N GLN A 430 28.60 -1.11 -21.78
CA GLN A 430 29.10 0.23 -21.48
C GLN A 430 28.27 1.33 -22.18
N GLN A 431 27.96 1.12 -23.46
CA GLN A 431 27.22 2.09 -24.27
C GLN A 431 25.75 2.21 -23.84
N VAL A 432 25.03 1.08 -23.73
CA VAL A 432 23.59 1.08 -23.45
C VAL A 432 23.28 1.46 -21.99
N ASP A 433 24.19 1.13 -21.06
CA ASP A 433 24.05 1.52 -19.65
C ASP A 433 24.68 2.87 -19.32
N GLN A 434 25.38 3.45 -20.30
CA GLN A 434 26.09 4.71 -20.17
C GLN A 434 27.08 4.69 -19.00
N PHE A 435 27.79 3.58 -18.81
CA PHE A 435 28.88 3.49 -17.85
C PHE A 435 30.12 4.21 -18.38
N PRO A 436 30.88 4.93 -17.54
CA PRO A 436 32.05 5.69 -17.97
C PRO A 436 33.28 4.80 -18.20
N GLN A 437 33.24 3.57 -17.68
CA GLN A 437 34.31 2.60 -17.75
C GLN A 437 33.77 1.36 -18.46
N LEU A 438 34.67 0.66 -19.15
CA LEU A 438 34.35 -0.64 -19.72
C LEU A 438 34.17 -1.66 -18.57
N PRO A 439 33.10 -2.48 -18.57
CA PRO A 439 32.96 -3.57 -17.61
C PRO A 439 34.22 -4.47 -17.58
N PRO A 440 34.60 -5.02 -16.41
CA PRO A 440 35.74 -5.91 -16.30
C PRO A 440 35.63 -7.13 -17.22
N GLY A 441 36.74 -7.52 -17.85
CA GLY A 441 36.83 -8.75 -18.65
C GLY A 441 37.20 -9.98 -17.83
N THR A 442 36.96 -9.95 -16.52
CA THR A 442 37.28 -11.05 -15.59
C THR A 442 36.06 -11.94 -15.36
N PRO A 443 36.23 -13.27 -15.31
CA PRO A 443 35.14 -14.18 -14.95
C PRO A 443 34.54 -13.83 -13.58
N GLN A 444 33.24 -14.05 -13.41
CA GLN A 444 32.67 -14.04 -12.07
C GLN A 444 33.13 -15.32 -11.35
N PRO A 445 33.74 -15.21 -10.16
CA PRO A 445 34.24 -16.38 -9.44
C PRO A 445 33.09 -17.29 -9.01
N SER A 446 33.40 -18.57 -8.79
CA SER A 446 32.45 -19.48 -8.14
C SER A 446 32.08 -18.94 -6.77
N VAL A 447 30.81 -19.05 -6.41
CA VAL A 447 30.28 -18.56 -5.15
C VAL A 447 30.13 -19.72 -4.18
N ALA A 448 30.57 -19.53 -2.95
CA ALA A 448 30.23 -20.35 -1.79
C ALA A 448 30.04 -19.38 -0.61
N GLN A 449 28.80 -19.08 -0.26
CA GLN A 449 28.47 -18.01 0.68
C GLN A 449 27.33 -18.38 1.63
N TYR A 450 27.34 -17.76 2.81
CA TYR A 450 26.18 -17.72 3.69
C TYR A 450 25.40 -16.43 3.43
N SER A 451 24.10 -16.56 3.18
CA SER A 451 23.21 -15.44 2.90
C SER A 451 22.02 -15.47 3.86
N LEU A 452 21.82 -14.35 4.56
CA LEU A 452 20.54 -14.08 5.21
C LEU A 452 19.59 -13.58 4.13
N LEU A 453 18.52 -14.31 3.85
CA LEU A 453 17.46 -13.82 2.97
C LEU A 453 16.56 -12.88 3.76
N ASP A 454 15.88 -13.40 4.77
CA ASP A 454 15.02 -12.61 5.66
C ASP A 454 15.59 -12.69 7.08
N ALA A 455 15.72 -11.55 7.75
CA ALA A 455 16.20 -11.48 9.13
C ALA A 455 15.68 -10.18 9.75
N TYR A 456 14.58 -10.27 10.51
CA TYR A 456 13.91 -9.08 11.03
C TYR A 456 13.26 -9.31 12.38
N VAL A 457 13.08 -8.21 13.10
CA VAL A 457 12.25 -8.12 14.31
C VAL A 457 11.06 -7.22 14.01
N GLY A 458 9.87 -7.64 14.43
CA GLY A 458 8.63 -6.91 14.29
C GLY A 458 7.93 -6.71 15.63
N LEU A 459 7.25 -5.58 15.77
CA LEU A 459 6.38 -5.23 16.88
C LEU A 459 4.98 -4.96 16.34
N MET A 460 4.00 -5.62 16.93
CA MET A 460 2.58 -5.40 16.68
C MET A 460 2.07 -4.27 17.58
N VAL A 461 1.65 -3.17 16.97
CA VAL A 461 1.02 -2.03 17.64
C VAL A 461 -0.39 -1.86 17.07
N SER A 462 -1.40 -2.29 17.82
CA SER A 462 -2.78 -2.37 17.33
C SER A 462 -2.85 -3.22 16.05
N ASN A 463 -3.34 -2.66 14.94
CA ASN A 463 -3.46 -3.30 13.63
C ASN A 463 -2.23 -3.10 12.72
N TYR A 464 -1.18 -2.44 13.21
CA TYR A 464 0.08 -2.21 12.48
C TYR A 464 1.19 -3.14 12.96
N GLN A 465 1.96 -3.66 12.02
CA GLN A 465 3.25 -4.29 12.28
C GLN A 465 4.34 -3.30 11.88
N VAL A 466 5.15 -2.89 12.85
CA VAL A 466 6.37 -2.13 12.64
C VAL A 466 7.52 -3.11 12.70
N SER A 467 8.37 -3.16 11.68
CA SER A 467 9.47 -4.14 11.60
C SER A 467 10.75 -3.51 11.09
N PHE A 468 11.87 -4.09 11.51
CA PHE A 468 13.20 -3.67 11.10
C PHE A 468 14.07 -4.89 10.79
N GLY A 469 14.76 -4.84 9.67
CA GLY A 469 15.70 -5.87 9.23
C GLY A 469 15.57 -6.20 7.74
N LYS A 470 16.24 -7.27 7.31
CA LYS A 470 16.23 -7.73 5.92
C LYS A 470 14.91 -8.45 5.61
N GLN A 471 14.17 -7.97 4.61
CA GLN A 471 12.82 -8.47 4.30
C GLN A 471 12.58 -8.52 2.79
N SER A 472 11.94 -9.61 2.34
CA SER A 472 11.41 -9.78 1.01
C SER A 472 10.03 -9.12 0.86
N LEU A 473 9.79 -8.50 -0.30
CA LEU A 473 8.55 -7.79 -0.62
C LEU A 473 8.17 -8.04 -2.08
N SER A 474 6.85 -8.15 -2.33
CA SER A 474 6.32 -8.14 -3.68
C SER A 474 5.02 -7.34 -3.77
N TRP A 475 5.01 -6.34 -4.64
CA TRP A 475 3.88 -5.42 -4.84
C TRP A 475 3.24 -5.61 -6.20
N GLY A 476 2.22 -6.46 -6.25
CA GLY A 476 1.45 -6.68 -7.45
C GLY A 476 0.70 -8.00 -7.39
N PRO A 477 -0.34 -8.16 -8.22
CA PRO A 477 -1.23 -9.32 -8.18
C PRO A 477 -0.69 -10.51 -8.96
N GLY A 478 0.17 -10.29 -9.95
CA GLY A 478 0.64 -11.37 -10.80
C GLY A 478 1.66 -12.27 -10.12
N GLU A 479 1.62 -13.57 -10.42
CA GLU A 479 2.44 -14.58 -9.75
C GLU A 479 3.83 -14.69 -10.35
N GLY A 480 3.99 -14.44 -11.65
CA GLY A 480 5.29 -14.47 -12.31
C GLY A 480 6.16 -13.22 -12.13
N GLY A 481 6.00 -12.44 -11.04
CA GLY A 481 6.77 -11.22 -10.72
C GLY A 481 5.90 -9.99 -10.52
N SER A 482 6.48 -8.80 -10.36
CA SER A 482 5.78 -7.50 -10.34
C SER A 482 6.65 -6.46 -11.04
N MET A 483 6.01 -5.46 -11.65
CA MET A 483 6.71 -4.40 -12.37
C MET A 483 7.57 -3.50 -11.49
N THR A 484 7.20 -3.28 -10.21
CA THR A 484 7.92 -2.34 -9.33
C THR A 484 8.69 -3.03 -8.22
N LEU A 485 8.13 -4.03 -7.54
CA LEU A 485 8.82 -4.71 -6.44
C LEU A 485 8.48 -6.19 -6.50
N SER A 486 9.50 -7.01 -6.69
CA SER A 486 9.36 -8.46 -6.79
C SER A 486 10.47 -9.17 -6.00
N ASN A 487 10.37 -10.50 -5.94
CA ASN A 487 11.41 -11.34 -5.37
C ASN A 487 12.55 -11.62 -6.37
N ASN A 488 12.69 -10.79 -7.42
CA ASN A 488 13.74 -10.96 -8.41
C ASN A 488 15.12 -10.48 -7.92
N SER A 489 15.14 -9.60 -6.92
CA SER A 489 16.36 -9.15 -6.26
C SER A 489 16.52 -9.76 -4.86
N PRO A 490 17.73 -9.75 -4.28
CA PRO A 490 17.92 -10.07 -2.88
C PRO A 490 17.08 -9.16 -1.98
N PRO A 491 16.59 -9.67 -0.84
CA PRO A 491 15.84 -8.87 0.13
C PRO A 491 16.59 -7.62 0.60
N ILE A 492 15.85 -6.56 0.91
CA ILE A 492 16.40 -5.25 1.27
C ILE A 492 16.37 -5.09 2.79
N ASN A 493 17.43 -4.52 3.38
CA ASN A 493 17.41 -4.15 4.79
C ASN A 493 16.56 -2.90 4.98
N MET A 494 15.43 -3.03 5.68
CA MET A 494 14.41 -1.97 5.73
C MET A 494 13.74 -1.84 7.10
N PHE A 495 13.31 -0.62 7.38
CA PHE A 495 12.22 -0.32 8.29
C PHE A 495 10.91 -0.39 7.52
N ARG A 496 9.93 -1.14 8.03
CA ARG A 496 8.63 -1.37 7.36
C ARG A 496 7.48 -1.19 8.35
N ILE A 497 6.45 -0.47 7.90
CA ILE A 497 5.17 -0.33 8.58
C ILE A 497 4.11 -0.95 7.66
N ASN A 498 3.55 -2.08 8.08
CA ASN A 498 2.53 -2.80 7.34
C ASN A 498 1.24 -2.85 8.18
N ARG A 499 0.10 -2.52 7.58
CA ARG A 499 -1.18 -2.76 8.24
C ARG A 499 -1.58 -4.22 8.04
N THR A 500 -1.73 -4.96 9.13
CA THR A 500 -2.03 -6.40 9.10
C THR A 500 -3.50 -6.67 8.83
N THR A 501 -4.39 -5.83 9.35
CA THR A 501 -5.84 -5.89 9.15
C THR A 501 -6.31 -4.71 8.31
N PRO A 502 -7.06 -4.90 7.22
CA PRO A 502 -7.57 -3.79 6.41
C PRO A 502 -8.33 -2.73 7.25
N LEU A 503 -8.01 -1.46 7.04
CA LEU A 503 -8.74 -0.32 7.60
C LEU A 503 -10.06 -0.19 6.86
N LYS A 504 -11.20 -0.15 7.55
CA LYS A 504 -12.45 0.28 6.91
C LYS A 504 -12.52 1.79 6.92
N LEU A 505 -12.78 2.36 5.75
CA LEU A 505 -12.86 3.80 5.60
C LEU A 505 -14.18 4.32 6.19
N PRO A 506 -14.23 5.59 6.66
CA PRO A 506 -15.47 6.20 7.10
C PRO A 506 -16.53 6.19 5.98
N SER A 507 -17.82 6.28 6.32
CA SER A 507 -18.95 6.07 5.40
C SER A 507 -18.84 6.77 4.04
N PHE A 508 -18.29 7.97 3.99
CA PHE A 508 -18.09 8.74 2.76
C PHE A 508 -17.03 8.23 1.82
N LEU A 509 -16.04 7.54 2.37
CA LEU A 509 -15.07 6.76 1.62
C LEU A 509 -15.42 5.27 1.66
N GLY A 510 -16.54 4.89 2.26
CA GLY A 510 -16.97 3.49 2.43
C GLY A 510 -17.19 2.78 1.10
N TRP A 511 -17.52 3.52 0.03
CA TRP A 511 -17.62 2.99 -1.33
C TRP A 511 -16.29 2.48 -1.90
N LEU A 512 -15.15 2.97 -1.41
CA LEU A 512 -13.82 2.42 -1.75
C LEU A 512 -13.57 1.06 -1.06
N GLY A 513 -14.43 0.67 -0.13
CA GLY A 513 -14.32 -0.55 0.67
C GLY A 513 -13.15 -0.51 1.65
N PRO A 514 -12.71 -1.68 2.16
CA PRO A 514 -11.53 -1.77 3.00
C PRO A 514 -10.29 -1.24 2.28
N MET A 515 -9.37 -0.65 3.04
CA MET A 515 -8.11 -0.11 2.59
C MET A 515 -6.95 -0.77 3.33
N ARG A 516 -5.86 -1.09 2.63
CA ARG A 516 -4.62 -1.55 3.25
C ARG A 516 -3.47 -0.65 2.83
N THR A 517 -2.57 -0.36 3.76
CA THR A 517 -1.41 0.50 3.54
C THR A 517 -0.13 -0.22 3.93
N GLU A 518 0.92 0.08 3.18
CA GLU A 518 2.28 -0.39 3.47
C GLU A 518 3.29 0.71 3.16
N PHE A 519 4.23 0.91 4.08
CA PHE A 519 5.35 1.83 3.94
C PHE A 519 6.65 1.08 4.25
N PHE A 520 7.70 1.38 3.49
CA PHE A 520 9.06 0.97 3.88
C PHE A 520 10.09 2.03 3.55
N PHE A 521 11.20 2.00 4.29
CA PHE A 521 12.42 2.75 4.06
C PHE A 521 13.61 1.81 4.27
N GLY A 522 14.38 1.55 3.22
CA GLY A 522 15.46 0.57 3.24
C GLY A 522 16.72 1.03 2.53
N GLN A 523 17.83 0.36 2.82
CA GLN A 523 19.12 0.64 2.22
C GLN A 523 19.42 -0.38 1.12
N LEU A 524 19.77 0.11 -0.07
CA LEU A 524 20.20 -0.75 -1.17
C LEU A 524 21.63 -1.26 -0.92
N MET A 525 22.01 -2.30 -1.64
CA MET A 525 23.38 -2.83 -1.64
C MET A 525 23.89 -3.01 -3.07
N GLY A 526 25.21 -3.08 -3.21
CA GLY A 526 25.87 -3.37 -4.49
C GLY A 526 25.66 -2.32 -5.58
N GLN A 527 25.20 -1.11 -5.25
CA GLN A 527 25.22 0.02 -6.18
C GLN A 527 26.67 0.44 -6.38
N VAL A 528 27.11 0.58 -7.63
CA VAL A 528 28.51 0.84 -8.00
C VAL A 528 28.71 2.18 -8.67
N PHE A 529 27.66 2.80 -9.22
CA PHE A 529 27.77 4.04 -10.00
C PHE A 529 26.68 5.05 -9.70
N LEU A 530 27.08 6.32 -9.60
CA LEU A 530 26.20 7.45 -9.37
C LEU A 530 26.77 8.73 -10.00
N VAL A 531 25.90 9.64 -10.44
CA VAL A 531 26.27 11.01 -10.88
C VAL A 531 25.78 12.02 -9.85
N ASN A 532 26.70 12.72 -9.20
CA ASN A 532 26.41 13.77 -8.23
C ASN A 532 26.78 15.16 -8.80
N PRO A 533 26.65 16.26 -8.03
CA PRO A 533 26.98 17.61 -8.51
C PRO A 533 28.44 17.81 -8.93
N SER A 534 29.36 16.99 -8.41
CA SER A 534 30.78 16.99 -8.76
C SER A 534 31.08 16.10 -9.97
N GLY A 535 30.08 15.41 -10.52
CA GLY A 535 30.22 14.53 -11.68
C GLY A 535 30.04 13.06 -11.32
N PHE A 536 30.70 12.21 -12.10
CA PHE A 536 30.53 10.77 -11.99
C PHE A 536 31.34 10.20 -10.81
N VAL A 537 30.74 9.28 -10.05
CA VAL A 537 31.34 8.61 -8.90
C VAL A 537 31.15 7.11 -9.01
N GLY A 538 32.21 6.36 -8.71
CA GLY A 538 32.20 4.91 -8.58
C GLY A 538 33.13 4.20 -9.54
N GLN A 539 33.29 2.90 -9.33
CA GLN A 539 34.10 2.01 -10.14
C GLN A 539 33.57 0.57 -10.05
N PHE A 540 33.74 -0.22 -11.10
CA PHE A 540 33.35 -1.63 -11.07
C PHE A 540 34.07 -2.39 -9.95
N GLY A 541 33.37 -3.33 -9.32
CA GLY A 541 33.90 -4.13 -8.21
C GLY A 541 33.92 -3.41 -6.86
N GLN A 542 33.65 -2.10 -6.80
CA GLN A 542 33.54 -1.36 -5.54
C GLN A 542 32.12 -0.80 -5.35
N SER A 543 31.47 -1.21 -4.26
CA SER A 543 30.19 -0.62 -3.85
C SER A 543 30.38 0.84 -3.43
N LEU A 544 29.44 1.70 -3.81
CA LEU A 544 29.35 3.09 -3.35
C LEU A 544 29.30 3.16 -1.82
N SER A 545 29.95 4.16 -1.24
CA SER A 545 29.89 4.45 0.20
C SER A 545 29.62 5.96 0.39
N PRO A 546 28.46 6.35 0.96
CA PRO A 546 27.36 5.49 1.43
C PRO A 546 26.55 4.88 0.28
N GLN A 547 25.89 3.73 0.52
CA GLN A 547 24.90 3.17 -0.41
C GLN A 547 23.62 4.03 -0.44
N PRO A 548 22.96 4.16 -1.61
CA PRO A 548 21.64 4.78 -1.71
C PRO A 548 20.55 4.06 -0.91
N PHE A 549 19.49 4.78 -0.61
CA PHE A 549 18.29 4.27 0.06
C PHE A 549 17.12 4.21 -0.93
N ILE A 550 16.17 3.33 -0.64
CA ILE A 550 14.89 3.24 -1.33
C ILE A 550 13.76 3.34 -0.30
N HIS A 551 12.74 4.13 -0.61
CA HIS A 551 11.49 4.10 0.15
C HIS A 551 10.33 3.77 -0.77
N GLY A 552 9.26 3.21 -0.19
CA GLY A 552 8.03 2.94 -0.91
C GLY A 552 6.80 3.20 -0.07
N GLN A 553 5.75 3.67 -0.74
CA GLN A 553 4.41 3.82 -0.17
C GLN A 553 3.40 3.11 -1.04
N LYS A 554 2.55 2.26 -0.46
CA LYS A 554 1.46 1.57 -1.15
C LYS A 554 0.15 1.72 -0.40
N ILE A 555 -0.90 1.97 -1.18
CA ILE A 555 -2.29 2.04 -0.72
C ILE A 555 -3.14 1.18 -1.66
N SER A 556 -3.91 0.27 -1.09
CA SER A 556 -4.79 -0.63 -1.83
C SER A 556 -6.21 -0.54 -1.27
N PHE A 557 -7.20 -0.64 -2.15
CA PHE A 557 -8.62 -0.56 -1.87
C PHE A 557 -9.36 -1.78 -2.42
N LYS A 558 -10.46 -2.14 -1.78
CA LYS A 558 -11.31 -3.27 -2.20
C LYS A 558 -12.79 -2.88 -2.20
N PRO A 559 -13.26 -2.10 -3.19
CA PRO A 559 -14.64 -1.61 -3.25
C PRO A 559 -15.69 -2.71 -3.23
N THR A 560 -15.38 -3.85 -3.83
CA THR A 560 -16.27 -5.02 -3.86
C THR A 560 -15.46 -6.31 -3.65
N PRO A 561 -16.10 -7.44 -3.28
CA PRO A 561 -15.41 -8.74 -3.22
C PRO A 561 -14.76 -9.19 -4.53
N ASN A 562 -15.16 -8.58 -5.66
CA ASN A 562 -14.71 -8.93 -7.01
C ASN A 562 -13.72 -7.92 -7.60
N PHE A 563 -13.45 -6.79 -6.94
CA PHE A 563 -12.60 -5.74 -7.45
C PHE A 563 -11.68 -5.19 -6.38
N GLU A 564 -10.38 -5.23 -6.66
CA GLU A 564 -9.30 -4.67 -5.84
C GLU A 564 -8.44 -3.80 -6.75
N PHE A 565 -7.98 -2.66 -6.24
CA PHE A 565 -7.01 -1.84 -6.95
C PHE A 565 -6.09 -1.13 -5.95
N GLY A 566 -4.90 -0.76 -6.40
CA GLY A 566 -3.93 -0.07 -5.56
C GLY A 566 -3.04 0.86 -6.36
N PHE A 567 -2.45 1.80 -5.62
CA PHE A 567 -1.43 2.71 -6.10
C PHE A 567 -0.21 2.60 -5.21
N PHE A 568 0.95 2.72 -5.81
CA PHE A 568 2.19 2.74 -5.08
C PHE A 568 3.23 3.62 -5.74
N ARG A 569 4.16 4.09 -4.92
CA ARG A 569 5.31 4.87 -5.35
C ARG A 569 6.54 4.32 -4.68
N THR A 570 7.66 4.33 -5.40
CA THR A 570 8.98 4.14 -4.80
C THR A 570 9.92 5.25 -5.22
N THR A 571 10.90 5.54 -4.37
CA THR A 571 11.95 6.50 -4.69
C THR A 571 13.30 5.96 -4.25
N ILE A 572 14.28 5.91 -5.14
CA ILE A 572 15.70 5.70 -4.80
C ILE A 572 16.35 7.07 -4.61
N TYR A 573 17.02 7.31 -3.48
CA TYR A 573 17.70 8.58 -3.22
C TYR A 573 18.89 8.43 -2.26
N GLY A 574 19.67 9.50 -2.09
CA GLY A 574 20.90 9.47 -1.29
C GLY A 574 22.08 8.82 -2.03
N GLY A 575 23.19 8.63 -1.33
CA GLY A 575 24.45 8.14 -1.87
C GLY A 575 25.56 9.20 -1.81
N PRO A 576 26.74 8.95 -2.42
CA PRO A 576 27.87 9.88 -2.34
C PRO A 576 27.54 11.24 -2.98
N GLY A 577 27.61 12.32 -2.21
CA GLY A 577 27.22 13.67 -2.64
C GLY A 577 25.74 14.01 -2.44
N TYR A 578 24.93 13.07 -1.94
CA TYR A 578 23.52 13.27 -1.60
C TYR A 578 23.28 12.91 -0.12
N PRO A 579 23.33 13.90 0.80
CA PRO A 579 23.29 13.62 2.23
C PRO A 579 21.92 13.08 2.67
N LEU A 580 21.93 12.12 3.58
CA LEU A 580 20.72 11.57 4.19
C LEU A 580 20.32 12.42 5.40
N THR A 581 19.46 13.42 5.17
CA THR A 581 18.88 14.26 6.21
C THR A 581 17.37 14.09 6.28
N PHE A 582 16.73 14.52 7.38
CA PHE A 582 15.27 14.55 7.45
C PHE A 582 14.66 15.44 6.36
N HIS A 583 15.32 16.56 6.02
CA HIS A 583 14.87 17.45 4.95
C HIS A 583 14.87 16.76 3.58
N THR A 584 15.96 16.09 3.22
CA THR A 584 16.07 15.36 1.95
C THR A 584 15.12 14.15 1.90
N LEU A 585 14.89 13.47 3.02
CA LEU A 585 13.88 12.41 3.13
C LEU A 585 12.47 12.95 2.86
N ILE A 586 12.03 14.00 3.58
CA ILE A 586 10.71 14.61 3.37
C ILE A 586 10.55 15.09 1.92
N ARG A 587 11.59 15.70 1.35
CA ARG A 587 11.60 16.09 -0.06
C ARG A 587 11.41 14.87 -0.97
N SER A 588 12.17 13.78 -0.78
CA SER A 588 12.07 12.55 -1.59
C SER A 588 10.70 11.87 -1.52
N LEU A 589 10.07 11.92 -0.33
CA LEU A 589 8.76 11.32 -0.05
C LEU A 589 7.64 12.02 -0.80
N PHE A 590 7.68 13.36 -0.86
CA PHE A 590 6.51 14.15 -1.26
C PHE A 590 6.71 15.00 -2.52
N THR A 591 7.92 15.29 -2.97
CA THR A 591 8.08 16.13 -4.17
C THR A 591 7.55 15.44 -5.44
N THR A 592 7.04 16.23 -6.39
CA THR A 592 6.67 15.77 -7.73
C THR A 592 7.45 16.48 -8.85
N GLY A 593 8.22 17.52 -8.53
CA GLY A 593 9.14 18.18 -9.48
C GLY A 593 10.34 17.32 -9.91
N ASN A 594 10.73 17.42 -11.18
CA ASN A 594 11.93 16.80 -11.75
C ASN A 594 13.14 17.74 -11.65
N GLU A 595 14.33 17.16 -11.49
CA GLU A 595 15.60 17.90 -11.55
C GLU A 595 16.62 17.21 -12.44
N ASN A 596 17.53 18.01 -13.00
CA ASN A 596 18.58 17.54 -13.88
C ASN A 596 19.44 16.46 -13.21
N THR A 597 19.97 15.57 -14.04
CA THR A 597 20.97 14.58 -13.62
C THR A 597 22.13 15.25 -12.90
N GLY A 598 22.50 14.71 -11.74
CA GLY A 598 23.56 15.24 -10.90
C GLY A 598 23.24 16.56 -10.18
N GLY A 599 22.01 17.09 -10.29
CA GLY A 599 21.63 18.32 -9.58
C GLY A 599 21.78 18.16 -8.05
N SER A 600 22.25 19.20 -7.36
CA SER A 600 22.50 19.19 -5.90
C SER A 600 21.23 19.01 -5.07
N SER A 601 20.09 19.40 -5.64
CA SER A 601 18.79 19.33 -5.02
C SER A 601 17.95 18.13 -5.49
N LYS A 602 18.53 17.22 -6.29
CA LYS A 602 17.79 16.13 -6.92
C LYS A 602 17.12 15.25 -5.85
N PRO A 603 15.79 15.11 -5.87
CA PRO A 603 15.07 14.51 -4.76
C PRO A 603 15.12 12.97 -4.74
N GLY A 604 15.43 12.34 -5.86
CA GLY A 604 15.37 10.89 -6.01
C GLY A 604 15.02 10.45 -7.43
N ASN A 605 15.23 9.18 -7.73
CA ASN A 605 14.65 8.47 -8.86
C ASN A 605 13.28 7.94 -8.45
N ARG A 606 12.19 8.41 -9.06
CA ARG A 606 10.83 8.15 -8.60
C ARG A 606 10.08 7.29 -9.60
N THR A 607 9.48 6.24 -9.10
CA THR A 607 8.62 5.36 -9.90
C THR A 607 7.22 5.37 -9.30
N ALA A 608 6.19 5.55 -10.11
CA ALA A 608 4.81 5.29 -9.72
C ALA A 608 4.34 3.97 -10.31
N GLY A 609 3.40 3.34 -9.62
CA GLY A 609 2.77 2.12 -10.11
C GLY A 609 1.35 1.99 -9.63
N MET A 610 0.64 1.08 -10.28
CA MET A 610 -0.71 0.72 -9.92
C MET A 610 -0.92 -0.76 -10.10
N ASP A 611 -1.89 -1.31 -9.40
CA ASP A 611 -2.39 -2.65 -9.68
C ASP A 611 -3.90 -2.74 -9.58
N LEU A 612 -4.45 -3.77 -10.22
CA LEU A 612 -5.85 -4.13 -10.09
C LEU A 612 -6.08 -5.63 -10.23
N ILE A 613 -7.16 -6.10 -9.63
CA ILE A 613 -7.69 -7.44 -9.73
C ILE A 613 -9.19 -7.34 -9.94
N TYR A 614 -9.72 -8.03 -10.95
CA TYR A 614 -11.12 -8.01 -11.27
C TYR A 614 -11.64 -9.41 -11.63
N ARG A 615 -12.60 -9.93 -10.86
CA ARG A 615 -13.34 -11.16 -11.19
C ARG A 615 -14.42 -10.81 -12.20
N LEU A 616 -14.30 -11.35 -13.42
CA LEU A 616 -15.12 -10.94 -14.55
C LEU A 616 -16.61 -11.29 -14.35
N PRO A 617 -17.56 -10.36 -14.60
CA PRO A 617 -18.99 -10.65 -14.55
C PRO A 617 -19.37 -11.84 -15.44
N GLY A 618 -20.34 -12.65 -15.00
CA GLY A 618 -20.72 -13.89 -15.69
C GLY A 618 -19.74 -15.06 -15.51
N LEU A 619 -18.45 -14.79 -15.23
CA LEU A 619 -17.39 -15.80 -15.07
C LEU A 619 -16.70 -15.74 -13.69
N ARG A 620 -17.31 -15.08 -12.69
CA ARG A 620 -16.67 -14.75 -11.39
C ARG A 620 -16.15 -15.95 -10.60
N LYS A 621 -16.69 -17.15 -10.85
CA LYS A 621 -16.24 -18.40 -10.22
C LYS A 621 -14.97 -18.96 -10.87
N TRP A 622 -14.72 -18.63 -12.14
CA TRP A 622 -13.69 -19.25 -12.98
C TRP A 622 -12.56 -18.29 -13.31
N LEU A 623 -12.88 -17.04 -13.67
CA LEU A 623 -11.94 -16.14 -14.35
C LEU A 623 -11.68 -14.85 -13.56
N THR A 624 -10.40 -14.59 -13.29
CA THR A 624 -9.90 -13.36 -12.70
C THR A 624 -8.92 -12.68 -13.66
N PHE A 625 -9.19 -11.43 -14.00
CA PHE A 625 -8.25 -10.54 -14.67
C PHE A 625 -7.42 -9.79 -13.63
N TYR A 626 -6.15 -9.55 -13.90
CA TYR A 626 -5.30 -8.69 -13.09
C TYR A 626 -4.28 -7.95 -13.95
N ALA A 627 -3.84 -6.80 -13.46
CA ALA A 627 -2.82 -6.00 -14.14
C ALA A 627 -1.97 -5.23 -13.12
N ASP A 628 -0.73 -4.94 -13.49
CA ASP A 628 0.16 -4.03 -12.80
C ASP A 628 0.90 -3.12 -13.79
N GLY A 629 0.92 -1.81 -13.48
CA GLY A 629 1.53 -0.77 -14.30
C GLY A 629 2.70 -0.11 -13.59
N TYR A 630 3.69 0.33 -14.37
CA TYR A 630 4.89 1.02 -13.92
C TYR A 630 5.12 2.26 -14.77
N ALA A 631 5.38 3.39 -14.12
CA ALA A 631 5.72 4.64 -14.78
C ALA A 631 6.94 5.26 -14.10
N ASP A 632 7.89 5.71 -14.91
CA ASP A 632 9.09 6.39 -14.44
C ASP A 632 8.89 7.91 -14.53
N ASP A 633 9.27 8.65 -13.48
CA ASP A 633 9.09 10.10 -13.30
C ASP A 633 7.65 10.66 -13.47
N GLN A 634 6.67 9.82 -13.81
CA GLN A 634 5.25 10.16 -13.87
C GLN A 634 4.53 9.77 -12.58
N PHE A 635 3.44 10.47 -12.25
CA PHE A 635 2.69 10.22 -11.03
C PHE A 635 1.65 9.09 -11.16
N SER A 636 1.27 8.67 -12.37
CA SER A 636 0.25 7.64 -12.58
C SER A 636 0.42 6.90 -13.91
N PRO A 637 0.50 5.56 -13.91
CA PRO A 637 0.53 4.79 -15.15
C PRO A 637 -0.71 4.95 -16.04
N VAL A 638 -1.90 5.15 -15.46
CA VAL A 638 -3.14 5.37 -16.24
C VAL A 638 -3.10 6.69 -16.99
N ALA A 639 -2.67 7.76 -16.31
CA ALA A 639 -2.66 9.10 -16.88
C ALA A 639 -1.63 9.25 -18.00
N TYR A 640 -0.57 8.43 -17.98
CA TYR A 640 0.52 8.41 -18.94
C TYR A 640 0.70 7.01 -19.53
N ALA A 641 -0.39 6.42 -20.03
CA ALA A 641 -0.36 5.06 -20.57
C ALA A 641 0.64 4.93 -21.74
N ASP A 642 0.80 6.00 -22.53
CA ASP A 642 1.77 6.17 -23.60
C ASP A 642 3.22 6.31 -23.11
N ARG A 643 3.47 6.36 -21.79
CA ARG A 643 4.81 6.39 -21.17
C ARG A 643 4.93 5.39 -20.02
N SER A 644 4.10 4.36 -20.01
CA SER A 644 4.07 3.37 -18.93
C SER A 644 4.27 1.95 -19.44
N ALA A 645 4.97 1.16 -18.64
CA ALA A 645 5.14 -0.26 -18.83
C ALA A 645 4.00 -1.01 -18.13
N TRP A 646 3.53 -2.09 -18.73
CA TRP A 646 2.38 -2.82 -18.22
C TRP A 646 2.59 -4.32 -18.23
N ARG A 647 1.96 -4.96 -17.25
CA ARG A 647 1.69 -6.38 -17.23
C ARG A 647 0.22 -6.62 -16.98
N ALA A 648 -0.31 -7.63 -17.65
CA ALA A 648 -1.66 -8.09 -17.46
C ALA A 648 -1.70 -9.62 -17.47
N GLY A 649 -2.66 -10.20 -16.78
CA GLY A 649 -2.84 -11.63 -16.73
C GLY A 649 -4.29 -12.06 -16.53
N LEU A 650 -4.54 -13.30 -16.95
CA LEU A 650 -5.80 -14.01 -16.75
C LEU A 650 -5.52 -15.24 -15.91
N TYR A 651 -6.34 -15.46 -14.89
CA TYR A 651 -6.32 -16.65 -14.04
C TYR A 651 -7.64 -17.39 -14.14
N PHE A 652 -7.57 -18.62 -14.61
CA PHE A 652 -8.64 -19.60 -14.61
C PHE A 652 -8.44 -20.53 -13.41
N SER A 653 -9.31 -20.43 -12.41
CA SER A 653 -9.20 -21.20 -11.16
C SER A 653 -9.51 -22.69 -11.34
N HIS A 654 -10.38 -23.02 -12.30
CA HIS A 654 -10.75 -24.38 -12.66
C HIS A 654 -11.48 -24.40 -14.02
N PHE A 655 -11.52 -25.57 -14.67
CA PHE A 655 -12.32 -25.81 -15.88
C PHE A 655 -13.55 -26.66 -15.58
N PRO A 656 -14.67 -26.51 -16.33
CA PRO A 656 -15.92 -27.25 -16.07
C PRO A 656 -15.82 -28.78 -16.13
N GLN A 657 -14.90 -29.34 -16.92
CA GLN A 657 -14.71 -30.80 -17.03
C GLN A 657 -13.46 -31.31 -16.30
N VAL A 658 -12.57 -30.39 -15.91
CA VAL A 658 -11.29 -30.71 -15.26
C VAL A 658 -11.10 -29.77 -14.08
N HIS A 659 -11.89 -29.98 -13.02
CA HIS A 659 -11.99 -29.03 -11.90
C HIS A 659 -10.70 -28.83 -11.09
N LYS A 660 -9.71 -29.72 -11.26
CA LYS A 660 -8.39 -29.67 -10.60
C LYS A 660 -7.30 -29.02 -11.44
N LEU A 661 -7.64 -28.58 -12.65
CA LEU A 661 -6.73 -27.91 -13.57
C LEU A 661 -6.93 -26.39 -13.47
N ASP A 662 -5.88 -25.66 -13.16
CA ASP A 662 -5.86 -24.20 -13.30
C ASP A 662 -5.05 -23.77 -14.53
N LEU A 663 -5.25 -22.52 -14.97
CA LEU A 663 -4.44 -21.91 -16.02
C LEU A 663 -4.18 -20.45 -15.69
N ARG A 664 -2.93 -20.03 -15.84
CA ARG A 664 -2.52 -18.63 -15.82
C ARG A 664 -1.83 -18.28 -17.13
N VAL A 665 -2.16 -17.10 -17.64
CA VAL A 665 -1.52 -16.50 -18.81
C VAL A 665 -1.24 -15.05 -18.48
N GLU A 666 0.00 -14.62 -18.70
CA GLU A 666 0.44 -13.26 -18.43
C GLU A 666 1.22 -12.71 -19.63
N GLY A 667 0.99 -11.44 -19.95
CA GLY A 667 1.77 -10.66 -20.91
C GLY A 667 2.39 -9.45 -20.21
N VAL A 668 3.61 -9.08 -20.60
CA VAL A 668 4.35 -7.96 -20.01
C VAL A 668 5.17 -7.25 -21.07
N TYR A 669 5.25 -5.92 -20.98
CA TYR A 669 6.15 -5.13 -21.79
C TYR A 669 6.76 -3.97 -21.00
N THR A 670 8.02 -3.69 -21.31
CA THR A 670 8.76 -2.44 -21.05
C THR A 670 9.25 -1.82 -22.35
N ASP A 671 8.95 -2.41 -23.49
CA ASP A 671 9.03 -1.78 -24.81
C ASP A 671 7.65 -1.22 -25.18
N ASN A 672 7.54 0.11 -25.20
CA ASN A 672 6.26 0.78 -25.13
C ASN A 672 5.57 0.89 -26.51
N LEU A 673 4.60 0.00 -26.71
CA LEU A 673 3.84 -0.13 -27.95
C LEU A 673 2.88 1.04 -28.24
N LEU A 674 2.58 1.89 -27.24
CA LEU A 674 1.53 2.91 -27.32
C LEU A 674 2.01 4.27 -27.87
N GLY A 675 3.24 4.36 -28.39
CA GLY A 675 3.69 5.51 -29.19
C GLY A 675 4.23 6.70 -28.40
N GLY A 676 4.78 6.49 -27.20
CA GLY A 676 5.53 7.52 -26.49
C GLY A 676 6.96 7.66 -27.03
N ASN A 677 7.39 8.87 -27.37
CA ASN A 677 8.80 9.17 -27.64
C ASN A 677 9.62 9.15 -26.34
N ILE A 678 9.85 7.95 -25.81
CA ILE A 678 10.74 7.67 -24.68
C ILE A 678 12.03 7.06 -25.24
N GLY A 679 13.17 7.44 -24.69
CA GLY A 679 14.47 6.93 -25.17
C GLY A 679 14.63 5.42 -25.01
N HIS A 680 15.61 4.84 -25.69
CA HIS A 680 15.88 3.41 -25.57
C HIS A 680 16.40 3.04 -24.17
N GLY A 681 15.95 1.91 -23.64
CA GLY A 681 16.29 1.43 -22.30
C GLY A 681 15.73 2.27 -21.16
N PHE A 682 14.65 3.02 -21.39
CA PHE A 682 14.10 4.02 -20.46
C PHE A 682 13.75 3.46 -19.08
N TYR A 683 12.87 2.45 -19.01
CA TYR A 683 12.40 1.90 -17.74
C TYR A 683 13.54 1.28 -16.93
N TYR A 684 13.44 1.31 -15.59
CA TYR A 684 14.45 0.82 -14.65
C TYR A 684 15.83 1.50 -14.71
N SER A 685 16.06 2.43 -15.65
CA SER A 685 17.29 3.19 -15.75
C SER A 685 17.18 4.51 -14.99
N ASN A 686 18.31 5.16 -14.70
CA ASN A 686 18.29 6.53 -14.20
C ASN A 686 19.57 7.30 -14.54
N GLY A 687 19.43 8.60 -14.81
CA GLY A 687 20.56 9.48 -15.09
C GLY A 687 21.51 9.71 -13.91
N THR A 688 20.98 9.77 -12.68
CA THR A 688 21.77 10.00 -11.45
C THR A 688 22.16 8.68 -10.79
N TRP A 689 21.22 7.80 -10.49
CA TRP A 689 21.52 6.49 -9.89
C TRP A 689 21.81 5.48 -11.01
N ARG A 690 23.06 5.47 -11.48
CA ARG A 690 23.47 4.77 -12.71
C ARG A 690 23.48 3.26 -12.63
N SER A 691 23.56 2.70 -11.43
CA SER A 691 23.29 1.27 -11.20
C SER A 691 21.81 0.88 -11.41
N GLY A 692 20.93 1.85 -11.69
CA GLY A 692 19.54 1.64 -12.07
C GLY A 692 18.67 1.17 -10.92
N TYR A 693 17.50 0.63 -11.26
CA TYR A 693 16.51 0.12 -10.32
C TYR A 693 16.85 -1.31 -9.88
N THR A 694 18.05 -1.45 -9.29
CA THR A 694 18.65 -2.74 -8.91
C THR A 694 18.99 -2.81 -7.42
N ASN A 695 19.10 -4.03 -6.90
CA ASN A 695 19.67 -4.31 -5.59
C ASN A 695 20.66 -5.47 -5.73
N ASN A 696 21.93 -5.24 -5.38
CA ASN A 696 23.04 -6.15 -5.61
C ASN A 696 23.14 -6.62 -7.09
N GLY A 697 22.99 -5.69 -8.03
CA GLY A 697 23.03 -5.95 -9.48
C GLY A 697 21.79 -6.66 -10.06
N ASN A 698 20.84 -7.11 -9.22
CA ASN A 698 19.61 -7.74 -9.67
C ASN A 698 18.48 -6.71 -9.76
N LEU A 699 17.64 -6.81 -10.79
CA LEU A 699 16.46 -5.95 -10.92
C LEU A 699 15.49 -6.14 -9.74
N ILE A 700 15.11 -5.03 -9.12
CA ILE A 700 14.10 -5.01 -8.04
C ILE A 700 12.69 -5.28 -8.63
N GLY A 701 12.45 -4.80 -9.86
CA GLY A 701 11.19 -4.92 -10.58
C GLY A 701 11.02 -6.25 -11.29
N SER A 702 10.50 -6.22 -12.52
CA SER A 702 10.14 -7.41 -13.28
C SER A 702 11.34 -8.03 -14.00
N TRP A 703 11.29 -9.35 -14.17
CA TRP A 703 12.27 -10.12 -14.94
C TRP A 703 12.31 -9.74 -16.44
N ILE A 704 11.29 -9.04 -16.93
CA ILE A 704 11.21 -8.59 -18.32
C ILE A 704 12.38 -7.69 -18.72
N GLY A 705 13.01 -7.02 -17.74
CA GLY A 705 14.14 -6.14 -17.99
C GLY A 705 13.75 -4.84 -18.67
N ARG A 706 14.72 -4.21 -19.32
CA ARG A 706 14.55 -2.94 -20.02
C ARG A 706 14.23 -3.20 -21.49
N GLU A 707 13.28 -2.42 -22.02
CA GLU A 707 12.83 -2.47 -23.42
C GLU A 707 12.55 -3.91 -23.91
N GLY A 708 11.84 -4.65 -23.06
CA GLY A 708 11.49 -6.05 -23.28
C GLY A 708 10.01 -6.24 -23.59
N GLN A 709 9.69 -7.31 -24.30
CA GLN A 709 8.33 -7.83 -24.49
C GLN A 709 8.32 -9.31 -24.13
N GLY A 710 7.33 -9.75 -23.38
CA GLY A 710 7.30 -11.11 -22.88
C GLY A 710 5.91 -11.63 -22.59
N ALA A 711 5.81 -12.95 -22.60
CA ALA A 711 4.62 -13.66 -22.20
C ALA A 711 5.01 -14.91 -21.43
N GLN A 712 4.18 -15.32 -20.50
CA GLN A 712 4.33 -16.57 -19.78
C GLN A 712 2.96 -17.19 -19.53
N ALA A 713 2.92 -18.51 -19.54
CA ALA A 713 1.73 -19.27 -19.24
C ALA A 713 2.12 -20.51 -18.45
N TRP A 714 1.29 -20.88 -17.48
CA TRP A 714 1.46 -22.13 -16.78
C TRP A 714 0.12 -22.68 -16.34
N SER A 715 0.07 -24.00 -16.23
CA SER A 715 -1.11 -24.74 -15.80
C SER A 715 -0.71 -25.74 -14.76
N ASN A 716 -1.45 -25.78 -13.66
CA ASN A 716 -1.26 -26.77 -12.60
C ASN A 716 -2.43 -27.76 -12.62
N TYR A 717 -2.10 -29.05 -12.58
CA TYR A 717 -3.03 -30.09 -12.18
C TYR A 717 -2.79 -30.45 -10.71
N TRP A 718 -3.79 -30.21 -9.87
CA TRP A 718 -3.71 -30.43 -8.43
C TRP A 718 -4.18 -31.83 -8.06
N PHE A 719 -3.30 -32.67 -7.51
CA PHE A 719 -3.69 -33.97 -6.95
C PHE A 719 -4.25 -33.83 -5.52
N GLY A 720 -3.90 -32.74 -4.84
CA GLY A 720 -4.40 -32.33 -3.53
C GLY A 720 -3.88 -30.94 -3.16
N ALA A 721 -4.14 -30.49 -1.94
CA ALA A 721 -3.79 -29.13 -1.49
C ALA A 721 -2.29 -28.77 -1.60
N ARG A 722 -1.40 -29.77 -1.52
CA ARG A 722 0.07 -29.60 -1.54
C ARG A 722 0.77 -30.33 -2.68
N ASN A 723 0.00 -31.07 -3.50
CA ASN A 723 0.54 -31.96 -4.52
C ASN A 723 0.09 -31.48 -5.90
N ARG A 724 1.03 -31.12 -6.77
CA ARG A 724 0.72 -30.64 -8.12
C ARG A 724 1.73 -31.07 -9.17
N LEU A 725 1.24 -31.12 -10.41
CA LEU A 725 2.04 -31.16 -11.63
C LEU A 725 1.80 -29.87 -12.41
N GLN A 726 2.87 -29.16 -12.73
CA GLN A 726 2.86 -27.88 -13.43
C GLN A 726 3.56 -28.00 -14.77
N PHE A 727 2.92 -27.49 -15.82
CA PHE A 727 3.55 -27.19 -17.09
C PHE A 727 3.68 -25.68 -17.21
N TYR A 728 4.84 -25.19 -17.64
CA TYR A 728 5.06 -23.76 -17.80
C TYR A 728 5.83 -23.45 -19.09
N PHE A 729 5.60 -22.25 -19.59
CA PHE A 729 6.22 -21.68 -20.77
C PHE A 729 6.46 -20.19 -20.53
N ARG A 730 7.62 -19.70 -20.96
CA ARG A 730 7.97 -18.29 -20.95
C ARG A 730 8.69 -17.92 -22.24
N HIS A 731 8.35 -16.76 -22.76
CA HIS A 731 9.02 -16.12 -23.89
C HIS A 731 9.36 -14.67 -23.54
N GLN A 732 10.56 -14.25 -23.92
CA GLN A 732 11.07 -12.90 -23.78
C GLN A 732 11.73 -12.46 -25.07
N LYS A 733 11.52 -11.20 -25.45
CA LYS A 733 12.28 -10.49 -26.46
C LYS A 733 12.83 -9.20 -25.87
N VAL A 734 14.03 -8.83 -26.26
CA VAL A 734 14.64 -7.53 -25.99
C VAL A 734 14.75 -6.79 -27.31
N SER A 735 14.32 -5.53 -27.34
CA SER A 735 14.30 -4.70 -28.53
C SER A 735 15.68 -4.56 -29.18
N GLN A 736 15.70 -4.55 -30.51
CA GLN A 736 16.90 -4.26 -31.30
C GLN A 736 17.29 -2.78 -31.28
N GLU A 737 16.37 -1.91 -30.88
CA GLU A 737 16.63 -0.47 -30.71
C GLU A 737 17.39 -0.21 -29.39
N PHE A 738 17.22 -1.10 -28.41
CA PHE A 738 17.98 -1.07 -27.16
C PHE A 738 19.37 -1.70 -27.28
N ILE A 739 19.43 -2.96 -27.73
CA ILE A 739 20.69 -3.69 -27.91
C ILE A 739 20.85 -4.09 -29.39
N PRO A 740 22.04 -3.92 -30.00
CA PRO A 740 22.25 -4.27 -31.40
C PRO A 740 21.85 -5.73 -31.72
N GLY A 741 20.97 -5.92 -32.70
CA GLY A 741 20.46 -7.24 -33.10
C GLY A 741 19.43 -7.86 -32.15
N GLY A 742 19.03 -7.15 -31.08
CA GLY A 742 18.00 -7.57 -30.13
C GLY A 742 18.38 -8.82 -29.34
N GLY A 743 17.37 -9.41 -28.71
CA GLY A 743 17.53 -10.65 -27.96
C GLY A 743 16.24 -11.45 -27.88
N SER A 744 16.35 -12.76 -27.75
CA SER A 744 15.21 -13.62 -27.42
C SER A 744 15.61 -14.73 -26.44
N LEU A 745 14.70 -15.05 -25.53
CA LEU A 745 14.78 -16.19 -24.63
C LEU A 745 13.43 -16.90 -24.63
N THR A 746 13.44 -18.22 -24.64
CA THR A 746 12.25 -19.06 -24.54
C THR A 746 12.58 -20.25 -23.69
N ASP A 747 11.75 -20.51 -22.70
CA ASP A 747 11.83 -21.73 -21.91
C ASP A 747 10.47 -22.39 -21.75
N ALA A 748 10.52 -23.71 -21.64
CA ALA A 748 9.37 -24.53 -21.33
C ALA A 748 9.83 -25.62 -20.37
N GLY A 749 8.98 -25.97 -19.42
CA GLY A 749 9.35 -26.95 -18.42
C GLY A 749 8.18 -27.59 -17.72
N VAL A 750 8.53 -28.59 -16.92
CA VAL A 750 7.61 -29.33 -16.06
C VAL A 750 8.15 -29.27 -14.64
N ARG A 751 7.27 -29.00 -13.69
CA ARG A 751 7.57 -29.04 -12.27
C ARG A 751 6.55 -29.90 -11.54
N THR A 752 6.99 -30.69 -10.59
CA THR A 752 6.10 -31.38 -9.66
C THR A 752 6.49 -31.07 -8.22
N ASP A 753 5.50 -30.77 -7.40
CA ASP A 753 5.63 -30.62 -5.96
C ASP A 753 4.79 -31.74 -5.31
N TYR A 754 5.39 -32.51 -4.42
CA TYR A 754 4.74 -33.68 -3.80
C TYR A 754 5.11 -33.81 -2.31
N SER A 755 4.11 -33.79 -1.44
CA SER A 755 4.26 -34.07 -0.02
C SER A 755 4.24 -35.59 0.23
N LEU A 756 5.41 -36.16 0.54
CA LEU A 756 5.56 -37.57 0.92
C LEU A 756 4.91 -37.87 2.27
N ARG A 757 5.00 -36.92 3.20
CA ARG A 757 4.41 -36.95 4.55
C ARG A 757 3.95 -35.53 4.90
N SER A 758 3.24 -35.36 6.01
CA SER A 758 2.77 -34.05 6.47
C SER A 758 3.88 -33.02 6.74
N ASN A 759 5.12 -33.49 6.93
CA ASN A 759 6.29 -32.69 7.27
C ASN A 759 7.45 -32.85 6.26
N LEU A 760 7.24 -33.55 5.15
CA LEU A 760 8.29 -33.80 4.16
C LEU A 760 7.74 -33.66 2.75
N SER A 761 8.30 -32.73 1.99
CA SER A 761 7.91 -32.45 0.61
C SER A 761 9.12 -32.50 -0.33
N LEU A 762 8.86 -32.93 -1.56
CA LEU A 762 9.80 -32.95 -2.67
C LEU A 762 9.34 -32.01 -3.78
N SER A 763 10.29 -31.35 -4.43
CA SER A 763 10.08 -30.54 -5.63
C SER A 763 11.06 -31.00 -6.70
N VAL A 764 10.56 -31.37 -7.87
CA VAL A 764 11.40 -31.74 -9.02
C VAL A 764 10.99 -30.90 -10.21
N SER A 765 11.96 -30.36 -10.95
CA SER A 765 11.66 -29.65 -12.19
C SER A 765 12.69 -29.91 -13.27
N VAL A 766 12.23 -29.86 -14.52
CA VAL A 766 13.07 -29.91 -15.71
C VAL A 766 12.61 -28.81 -16.66
N GLN A 767 13.54 -27.98 -17.10
CA GLN A 767 13.34 -26.87 -18.01
C GLN A 767 14.23 -27.04 -19.22
N HIS A 768 13.70 -26.81 -20.42
CA HIS A 768 14.49 -26.62 -21.62
C HIS A 768 14.40 -25.14 -22.02
N GLN A 769 15.55 -24.49 -22.15
CA GLN A 769 15.66 -23.09 -22.55
C GLN A 769 16.43 -22.97 -23.86
N ARG A 770 15.97 -22.07 -24.73
CA ARG A 770 16.67 -21.59 -25.93
C ARG A 770 16.78 -20.09 -25.86
N TRP A 771 17.96 -19.54 -26.10
CA TRP A 771 18.15 -18.10 -26.19
C TRP A 771 19.09 -17.71 -27.33
N LEU A 772 18.89 -16.52 -27.88
CA LEU A 772 19.72 -15.92 -28.91
C LEU A 772 19.84 -14.43 -28.64
N ILE A 773 21.05 -13.99 -28.31
CA ILE A 773 21.43 -12.59 -28.12
C ILE A 773 22.74 -12.40 -28.88
N PRO A 774 22.71 -11.89 -30.14
CA PRO A 774 23.87 -11.85 -31.03
C PRO A 774 25.12 -11.20 -30.43
N VAL A 775 24.91 -10.20 -29.58
CA VAL A 775 25.98 -9.47 -28.86
C VAL A 775 26.71 -10.35 -27.85
N ILE A 776 26.06 -11.35 -27.26
CA ILE A 776 26.70 -12.32 -26.35
C ILE A 776 27.33 -13.44 -27.17
N GLN A 777 26.59 -13.99 -28.13
CA GLN A 777 27.07 -15.01 -29.06
C GLN A 777 26.21 -15.02 -30.34
N PRO A 778 26.80 -15.33 -31.51
CA PRO A 778 26.12 -15.21 -32.80
C PRO A 778 25.03 -16.27 -33.02
N ASN A 779 25.18 -17.46 -32.44
CA ASN A 779 24.25 -18.58 -32.62
C ASN A 779 23.37 -18.78 -31.39
N ALA A 780 22.19 -19.37 -31.59
CA ALA A 780 21.29 -19.69 -30.49
C ALA A 780 21.91 -20.76 -29.58
N ALA A 781 21.95 -20.52 -28.27
CA ALA A 781 22.25 -21.57 -27.29
C ALA A 781 20.98 -22.27 -26.83
N ARG A 782 21.18 -23.49 -26.35
CA ARG A 782 20.19 -24.28 -25.66
C ARG A 782 20.80 -24.81 -24.38
N ASN A 783 20.02 -24.84 -23.31
CA ASN A 783 20.40 -25.51 -22.08
C ASN A 783 19.18 -26.23 -21.49
N VAL A 784 19.47 -27.26 -20.70
CA VAL A 784 18.50 -27.96 -19.88
C VAL A 784 18.87 -27.69 -18.44
N THR A 785 17.89 -27.23 -17.67
CA THR A 785 18.00 -27.07 -16.23
C THR A 785 17.21 -28.17 -15.56
N ALA A 786 17.83 -28.93 -14.67
CA ALA A 786 17.17 -29.91 -13.83
C ALA A 786 17.35 -29.52 -12.37
N SER A 787 16.26 -29.45 -11.61
CA SER A 787 16.30 -29.10 -10.19
C SER A 787 15.66 -30.19 -9.34
N PHE A 788 16.29 -30.52 -8.23
CA PHE A 788 15.74 -31.37 -7.18
C PHE A 788 15.76 -30.61 -5.85
N GLY A 789 14.63 -30.61 -5.14
CA GLY A 789 14.47 -29.95 -3.87
C GLY A 789 13.77 -30.83 -2.85
N ILE A 790 14.20 -30.74 -1.60
CA ILE A 790 13.61 -31.40 -0.45
C ILE A 790 13.36 -30.37 0.64
N VAL A 791 12.17 -30.41 1.24
CA VAL A 791 11.77 -29.51 2.33
C VAL A 791 11.23 -30.34 3.48
N PHE A 792 11.83 -30.16 4.64
CA PHE A 792 11.39 -30.72 5.91
C PHE A 792 10.78 -29.62 6.78
N GLU A 793 9.56 -29.83 7.27
CA GLU A 793 8.78 -28.87 8.06
C GLU A 793 8.49 -29.43 9.46
N PRO A 794 9.34 -29.12 10.46
CA PRO A 794 9.16 -29.60 11.81
C PRO A 794 7.80 -29.18 12.38
N GLN A 795 7.08 -30.13 12.99
CA GLN A 795 5.75 -29.91 13.57
C GLN A 795 5.80 -29.57 15.08
N LYS A 796 6.97 -29.67 15.73
CA LYS A 796 7.12 -29.39 17.17
C LYS A 796 7.25 -27.89 17.43
N ILE A 797 6.46 -27.40 18.39
CA ILE A 797 6.56 -26.04 18.96
C ILE A 797 7.31 -26.15 20.28
N PHE A 798 8.34 -25.33 20.47
CA PHE A 798 8.98 -25.18 21.77
C PHE A 798 8.36 -23.99 22.50
N ARG A 799 7.81 -24.24 23.70
CA ARG A 799 7.25 -23.22 24.60
C ARG A 799 8.19 -23.03 25.78
N SER A 800 8.41 -21.80 26.24
CA SER A 800 9.19 -21.56 27.46
C SER A 800 8.46 -22.15 28.68
N SER A 801 9.13 -23.01 29.47
CA SER A 801 8.61 -23.49 30.76
C SER A 801 8.68 -22.38 31.80
N GLN A 802 7.60 -22.18 32.57
CA GLN A 802 7.66 -21.38 33.78
C GLN A 802 8.43 -22.20 34.82
N SER A 803 9.62 -21.75 35.22
CA SER A 803 10.17 -22.19 36.50
C SER A 803 9.28 -21.56 37.57
N ASP A 804 8.48 -22.35 38.26
CA ASP A 804 7.80 -21.95 39.50
C ASP A 804 8.87 -21.74 40.59
N ALA A 805 9.63 -20.66 40.47
CA ALA A 805 10.37 -20.12 41.60
C ALA A 805 9.34 -19.39 42.47
N VAL A 806 8.61 -20.17 43.28
CA VAL A 806 7.88 -19.63 44.42
C VAL A 806 8.91 -18.94 45.30
N PHE A 807 8.94 -17.61 45.21
CA PHE A 807 9.66 -16.79 46.17
C PHE A 807 8.92 -16.92 47.50
N VAL A 808 9.35 -17.87 48.33
CA VAL A 808 8.93 -17.97 49.73
C VAL A 808 9.68 -16.85 50.47
N PRO A 809 9.03 -15.78 50.93
CA PRO A 809 9.70 -14.79 51.75
C PRO A 809 10.13 -15.46 53.06
N PRO A 810 11.32 -15.14 53.61
CA PRO A 810 11.75 -15.73 54.86
C PRO A 810 10.77 -15.32 55.97
N ALA A 811 10.25 -16.32 56.67
CA ALA A 811 9.40 -16.14 57.83
C ALA A 811 10.13 -15.26 58.87
N LYS A 812 9.47 -14.17 59.28
CA LYS A 812 9.93 -13.35 60.41
C LYS A 812 9.98 -14.24 61.65
N ALA A 813 11.19 -14.65 62.04
CA ALA A 813 11.44 -15.13 63.39
C ALA A 813 11.32 -13.93 64.34
N GLY A 814 10.22 -13.88 65.09
CA GLY A 814 10.17 -13.08 66.31
C GLY A 814 11.22 -13.60 67.28
N ARG A 815 11.96 -12.69 67.90
CA ARG A 815 12.68 -12.95 69.15
C ARG A 815 11.89 -12.31 70.29
N PRO A 816 11.91 -12.94 71.48
CA PRO A 816 11.06 -12.60 72.61
C PRO A 816 11.22 -11.16 73.10
#